data_AF-A0A5Y2SET3-F1
#
_entry.id   AF-A0A5Y2SET3-F1
#
_cell.length_a   1.000
_cell.length_b   1.000
_cell.length_c   1.000
_cell.angle_alpha   90.00
_cell.angle_beta   90.00
_cell.angle_gamma   90.00
#
_symmetry.space_group_name_H-M   'P 1'
#
loop_
_entity.id
_entity.type
_entity.pdbx_description
1 polymer ?
#
loop_
_entity_poly.entity_id
_entity_poly.type
_entity_poly.pdbx_seq_one_letter_code
_entity_poly.pdbx_strand_id
1 'polypeptide(L)'
;MMNILLEELPHQEQALAAILASFTGIDHAQADHNHYANPLIKGRYDDKANIDVKMETGTGKTYVYTRLMYELHQNYGLFKFVLVVPTPAIKEGARNFIISDYARQHFSQFYENTRMELCTINAGDFKVKSGRKNFPAQLLSFTDASRRDSHTIQVLLINAQMLNSASMTRDDYDQTLLGGLTSPVKGLQMTRPVVIIDEPHRFARDNKFYRAIQAIQPQMIVRFGATFPDIVEGKGKNKCVRKDYYRRQPQFDLNAVDSFNDGLVKGIDIYYPNLPEEQANNRYIVDSVTAKKLILRRGGKIAEVGVGENLADVDAGFEGSIEYAGSKMLSNDLELEAGMALVPGTFGASYQELIIQDAIDKHFDTEQANFLRSNEPENNAARIKTLSLFFIDSIKSYRDDEGWLKITFERLLKKKLTQLIDDYQRKTLPREVEYLSFLQATFASLHSDSQNVHAGYFGEDRGSGDEAIQAEVDDILKNKEKLLSFSDRHGNWETRRFLFSKWTLREGWDNPNVFVIAKLRSSGSESSKIQEVGRGLRLPVDENGHRVQQEEWPSRLAFLIGYDEKAFASMLVDEINRDSKVQLNEQKLDEAMIALIVTERQKVDPAFTELRLLEDLDHKKLINRSNEFTPSVTLNGETKSGFAWLLEFYPELTQARVRADRIRDNKPASRLRVRLRKENWEQLSSIWEQFSRRYMLQFERSGSSLEQIAAEVLRDPALYIRQKPSQMQQRLVSNEDNGRFEVAQREGQLAASEFMAGMKYGHFLKQLALRTSLPVNVLHPVLMAMLRDVLQGDSRYLSEISLDNMTRALQAQINAHFAQRHDYLPLNFQASTSVFDSTARQFREEISAEILGKNVDENAIDDPRSLYQIPPLRYDSVDPELPLLKYDYPQQVSVFGKLPKRAIQIPKYTGGSTTPDFVYRIERQDADSVYLLVETKAENMRVGDQVILDAQRKFFDMLRRQNINVEFAEATSAPAVFSTINGLIEGKVN
;
A
#
# COMPACT_ATOMS: atom_id res chain seq x y z
N MET A 1 -21.19 13.74 9.37
CA MET A 1 -21.10 12.30 9.05
C MET A 1 -19.89 12.17 8.16
N MET A 2 -18.94 11.32 8.52
CA MET A 2 -17.67 11.19 7.81
C MET A 2 -17.89 10.37 6.53
N ASN A 3 -17.55 10.94 5.38
CA ASN A 3 -17.62 10.24 4.10
C ASN A 3 -16.20 9.86 3.67
N ILE A 4 -15.94 8.58 3.44
CA ILE A 4 -14.63 8.13 2.93
C ILE A 4 -14.46 8.65 1.50
N LEU A 5 -13.32 9.27 1.20
CA LEU A 5 -12.96 9.69 -0.15
C LEU A 5 -12.10 8.61 -0.80
N LEU A 6 -12.49 8.18 -1.99
CA LEU A 6 -11.70 7.27 -2.80
C LEU A 6 -10.74 8.07 -3.67
N GLU A 7 -9.51 7.58 -3.77
CA GLU A 7 -8.44 8.15 -4.58
C GLU A 7 -8.03 7.15 -5.65
N GLU A 8 -7.63 7.66 -6.81
CA GLU A 8 -6.99 6.84 -7.84
C GLU A 8 -5.52 6.65 -7.48
N LEU A 9 -5.13 5.41 -7.17
CA LEU A 9 -3.75 5.09 -6.83
C LEU A 9 -3.02 4.53 -8.07
N PRO A 10 -1.78 4.97 -8.36
CA PRO A 10 -1.05 4.58 -9.58
C PRO A 10 -0.94 3.06 -9.77
N HIS A 11 -0.69 2.30 -8.70
CA HIS A 11 -0.58 0.84 -8.78
C HIS A 11 -1.91 0.15 -9.12
N GLN A 12 -3.05 0.78 -8.81
CA GLN A 12 -4.38 0.28 -9.18
C GLN A 12 -4.66 0.50 -10.67
N GLU A 13 -4.27 1.65 -11.21
CA GLU A 13 -4.36 1.94 -12.64
C GLU A 13 -3.45 1.02 -13.46
N GLN A 14 -2.22 0.80 -13.00
CA GLN A 14 -1.30 -0.14 -13.63
C GLN A 14 -1.86 -1.57 -13.65
N ALA A 15 -2.50 -2.01 -12.57
CA ALA A 15 -3.17 -3.30 -12.52
C ALA A 15 -4.30 -3.40 -13.56
N LEU A 16 -5.15 -2.37 -13.66
CA LEU A 16 -6.22 -2.32 -14.66
C LEU A 16 -5.69 -2.34 -16.09
N ALA A 17 -4.69 -1.51 -16.38
CA ALA A 17 -4.05 -1.45 -17.69
C ALA A 17 -3.44 -2.81 -18.08
N ALA A 18 -2.77 -3.49 -17.15
CA ALA A 18 -2.21 -4.83 -17.38
C ALA A 18 -3.28 -5.89 -17.66
N ILE A 19 -4.41 -5.84 -16.94
CA ILE A 19 -5.55 -6.75 -17.16
C ILE A 19 -6.17 -6.50 -18.54
N LEU A 20 -6.42 -5.23 -18.89
CA LEU A 20 -7.02 -4.86 -20.17
C LEU A 20 -6.11 -5.20 -21.35
N ALA A 21 -4.80 -4.99 -21.23
CA ALA A 21 -3.82 -5.41 -22.23
C ALA A 21 -3.76 -6.94 -22.40
N SER A 22 -4.05 -7.67 -21.32
CA SER A 22 -4.08 -9.14 -21.32
C SER A 22 -5.41 -9.74 -21.76
N PHE A 23 -6.45 -8.91 -21.95
CA PHE A 23 -7.77 -9.32 -22.38
C PHE A 23 -7.76 -9.68 -23.87
N THR A 24 -8.35 -10.82 -24.22
CA THR A 24 -8.29 -11.37 -25.58
C THR A 24 -9.24 -10.69 -26.57
N GLY A 25 -10.18 -9.87 -26.08
CA GLY A 25 -11.18 -9.17 -26.89
C GLY A 25 -12.46 -9.99 -27.15
N ILE A 26 -13.43 -9.34 -27.82
CA ILE A 26 -14.71 -9.96 -28.19
C ILE A 26 -14.60 -10.68 -29.53
N ASP A 27 -15.23 -11.85 -29.61
CA ASP A 27 -15.37 -12.67 -30.80
C ASP A 27 -16.59 -12.22 -31.61
N HIS A 28 -16.33 -11.50 -32.69
CA HIS A 28 -17.36 -11.00 -33.61
C HIS A 28 -17.65 -11.96 -34.77
N ALA A 29 -17.03 -13.15 -34.82
CA ALA A 29 -17.19 -14.08 -35.94
C ALA A 29 -18.56 -14.77 -35.97
N GLN A 30 -19.28 -14.81 -34.84
CA GLN A 30 -20.59 -15.43 -34.72
C GLN A 30 -21.65 -14.38 -34.36
N ALA A 31 -22.78 -14.40 -35.07
CA ALA A 31 -23.93 -13.56 -34.75
C ALA A 31 -24.54 -14.01 -33.40
N ASP A 32 -24.41 -13.18 -32.37
CA ASP A 32 -24.90 -13.48 -31.03
C ASP A 32 -26.26 -12.80 -30.76
N HIS A 33 -27.32 -13.58 -30.86
CA HIS A 33 -28.70 -13.16 -30.63
C HIS A 33 -29.16 -13.33 -29.17
N ASN A 34 -28.33 -13.86 -28.27
CA ASN A 34 -28.72 -14.03 -26.88
C ASN A 34 -28.65 -12.69 -26.13
N HIS A 35 -29.80 -12.11 -25.82
CA HIS A 35 -29.89 -10.85 -25.11
C HIS A 35 -29.72 -10.98 -23.59
N TYR A 36 -29.69 -12.19 -23.02
CA TYR A 36 -29.55 -12.45 -21.59
C TYR A 36 -28.12 -12.85 -21.20
N ALA A 37 -27.21 -12.94 -22.18
CA ALA A 37 -25.84 -13.40 -22.00
C ALA A 37 -24.83 -12.34 -22.44
N ASN A 38 -23.63 -12.43 -21.86
CA ASN A 38 -22.50 -11.65 -22.35
C ASN A 38 -22.17 -11.97 -23.83
N PRO A 39 -21.62 -10.99 -24.56
CA PRO A 39 -20.97 -11.26 -25.85
C PRO A 39 -19.86 -12.30 -25.70
N LEU A 40 -19.56 -12.99 -26.80
CA LEU A 40 -18.58 -14.07 -26.80
C LEU A 40 -17.15 -13.52 -26.68
N ILE A 41 -16.35 -14.08 -25.77
CA ILE A 41 -14.95 -13.73 -25.59
C ILE A 41 -14.07 -14.60 -26.51
N LYS A 42 -13.01 -14.02 -27.08
CA LYS A 42 -11.99 -14.76 -27.85
C LYS A 42 -11.21 -15.70 -26.94
N GLY A 43 -11.02 -16.96 -27.34
CA GLY A 43 -10.33 -17.95 -26.52
C GLY A 43 -11.10 -18.36 -25.26
N ARG A 44 -12.40 -18.05 -25.18
CA ARG A 44 -13.29 -18.50 -24.10
C ARG A 44 -13.13 -20.00 -23.83
N TYR A 45 -13.25 -20.39 -22.56
CA TYR A 45 -13.09 -21.77 -22.08
C TYR A 45 -11.65 -22.34 -22.17
N ASP A 46 -10.67 -21.56 -22.65
CA ASP A 46 -9.24 -21.89 -22.58
C ASP A 46 -8.59 -21.17 -21.39
N ASP A 47 -7.71 -21.85 -20.67
CA ASP A 47 -6.88 -21.27 -19.62
C ASP A 47 -6.09 -20.05 -20.10
N LYS A 48 -5.74 -19.98 -21.39
CA LYS A 48 -5.05 -18.82 -21.98
C LYS A 48 -5.87 -17.54 -21.96
N ALA A 49 -7.19 -17.62 -21.89
CA ALA A 49 -8.04 -16.42 -21.75
C ALA A 49 -8.15 -15.95 -20.29
N ASN A 50 -7.89 -16.84 -19.33
CA ASN A 50 -7.93 -16.49 -17.91
C ASN A 50 -6.75 -15.60 -17.52
N ILE A 51 -6.94 -14.80 -16.46
CA ILE A 51 -5.99 -13.77 -16.02
C ILE A 51 -5.75 -13.93 -14.52
N ASP A 52 -4.48 -13.84 -14.10
CA ASP A 52 -4.09 -13.82 -12.70
C ASP A 52 -3.50 -12.46 -12.33
N VAL A 53 -4.02 -11.87 -11.25
CA VAL A 53 -3.62 -10.56 -10.74
C VAL A 53 -3.11 -10.74 -9.32
N LYS A 54 -1.80 -10.61 -9.13
CA LYS A 54 -1.16 -10.70 -7.82
C LYS A 54 -1.05 -9.30 -7.20
N MET A 55 -1.69 -9.12 -6.06
CA MET A 55 -1.68 -7.86 -5.31
C MET A 55 -1.67 -8.15 -3.81
N GLU A 56 -0.75 -7.52 -3.09
CA GLU A 56 -0.65 -7.69 -1.64
C GLU A 56 -1.92 -7.22 -0.91
N THR A 57 -2.11 -7.73 0.31
CA THR A 57 -3.16 -7.33 1.24
C THR A 57 -3.04 -5.84 1.60
N GLY A 58 -4.15 -5.13 1.65
CA GLY A 58 -4.18 -3.69 1.96
C GLY A 58 -3.99 -2.74 0.78
N THR A 59 -3.63 -3.23 -0.41
CA THR A 59 -3.36 -2.40 -1.62
C THR A 59 -4.59 -2.05 -2.46
N GLY A 60 -5.77 -2.59 -2.14
CA GLY A 60 -7.04 -2.22 -2.78
C GLY A 60 -7.54 -3.16 -3.89
N LYS A 61 -7.28 -4.48 -3.80
CA LYS A 61 -7.84 -5.51 -4.71
C LYS A 61 -9.32 -5.32 -5.03
N THR A 62 -10.13 -5.05 -4.00
CA THR A 62 -11.58 -4.82 -4.12
C THR A 62 -11.96 -3.64 -5.00
N TYR A 63 -11.18 -2.55 -4.94
CA TYR A 63 -11.36 -1.43 -5.86
C TYR A 63 -11.05 -1.83 -7.29
N VAL A 64 -9.92 -2.52 -7.52
CA VAL A 64 -9.44 -2.91 -8.85
C VAL A 64 -10.44 -3.84 -9.56
N TYR A 65 -10.91 -4.91 -8.92
CA TYR A 65 -11.88 -5.78 -9.59
C TYR A 65 -13.24 -5.12 -9.80
N THR A 66 -13.62 -4.14 -8.96
CA THR A 66 -14.87 -3.39 -9.13
C THR A 66 -14.77 -2.47 -10.33
N ARG A 67 -13.65 -1.73 -10.44
CA ARG A 67 -13.36 -0.88 -11.60
C ARG A 67 -13.20 -1.70 -12.88
N LEU A 68 -12.58 -2.89 -12.80
CA LEU A 68 -12.47 -3.82 -13.93
C LEU A 68 -13.83 -4.17 -14.54
N MET A 69 -14.87 -4.39 -13.71
CA MET A 69 -16.21 -4.68 -14.23
C MET A 69 -16.77 -3.49 -15.03
N TYR A 70 -16.54 -2.25 -14.58
CA TYR A 70 -16.89 -1.05 -15.35
C TYR A 70 -16.09 -0.93 -16.64
N GLU A 71 -14.78 -1.13 -16.60
CA GLU A 71 -13.90 -1.08 -17.78
C GLU A 71 -14.30 -2.12 -18.83
N LEU A 72 -14.54 -3.36 -18.41
CA LEU A 72 -14.97 -4.43 -19.33
C LEU A 72 -16.37 -4.16 -19.91
N HIS A 73 -17.24 -3.49 -19.15
CA HIS A 73 -18.54 -3.07 -19.63
C HIS A 73 -18.44 -1.97 -20.68
N GLN A 74 -17.72 -0.89 -20.36
CA GLN A 74 -17.58 0.27 -21.24
C GLN A 74 -16.85 -0.08 -22.55
N ASN A 75 -15.75 -0.86 -22.46
CA ASN A 75 -14.90 -1.15 -23.61
C ASN A 75 -15.42 -2.32 -24.45
N TYR A 76 -16.12 -3.30 -23.85
CA TYR A 76 -16.46 -4.56 -24.51
C TYR A 76 -17.93 -4.99 -24.38
N GLY A 77 -18.77 -4.23 -23.68
CA GLY A 77 -20.20 -4.54 -23.51
C GLY A 77 -20.48 -5.76 -22.61
N LEU A 78 -19.50 -6.21 -21.83
CA LEU A 78 -19.68 -7.27 -20.84
C LEU A 78 -20.51 -6.74 -19.68
N PHE A 79 -21.53 -7.47 -19.24
CA PHE A 79 -22.46 -6.99 -18.20
C PHE A 79 -22.88 -8.07 -17.20
N LYS A 80 -22.51 -9.35 -17.39
CA LYS A 80 -22.75 -10.44 -16.43
C LYS A 80 -21.44 -10.86 -15.76
N PHE A 81 -21.31 -10.57 -14.48
CA PHE A 81 -20.15 -10.95 -13.67
C PHE A 81 -20.57 -11.80 -12.49
N VAL A 82 -19.78 -12.83 -12.17
CA VAL A 82 -19.96 -13.63 -10.96
C VAL A 82 -18.71 -13.46 -10.09
N LEU A 83 -18.86 -12.78 -8.97
CA LEU A 83 -17.82 -12.58 -7.97
C LEU A 83 -17.89 -13.69 -6.92
N VAL A 84 -16.86 -14.54 -6.89
CA VAL A 84 -16.74 -15.68 -6.00
C VAL A 84 -15.70 -15.39 -4.93
N VAL A 85 -16.12 -15.52 -3.66
CA VAL A 85 -15.28 -15.27 -2.48
C VAL A 85 -15.22 -16.51 -1.59
N PRO A 86 -14.17 -16.75 -0.80
CA PRO A 86 -14.05 -17.99 -0.05
C PRO A 86 -14.95 -18.04 1.18
N THR A 87 -15.08 -16.93 1.90
CA THR A 87 -15.74 -16.87 3.22
C THR A 87 -16.87 -15.82 3.26
N PRO A 88 -17.87 -16.01 4.15
CA PRO A 88 -18.94 -15.02 4.34
C PRO A 88 -18.42 -13.63 4.75
N ALA A 89 -17.33 -13.58 5.52
CA ALA A 89 -16.74 -12.31 5.97
C ALA A 89 -16.21 -11.46 4.79
N ILE A 90 -15.48 -12.10 3.86
CA ILE A 90 -15.00 -11.43 2.63
C ILE A 90 -16.18 -11.04 1.74
N LYS A 91 -17.24 -11.86 1.69
CA LYS A 91 -18.48 -11.55 0.98
C LYS A 91 -19.10 -10.23 1.46
N GLU A 92 -19.24 -10.05 2.77
CA GLU A 92 -19.80 -8.81 3.33
C GLU A 92 -18.88 -7.61 3.11
N GLY A 93 -17.56 -7.79 3.23
CA GLY A 93 -16.59 -6.75 2.91
C GLY A 93 -16.72 -6.25 1.46
N ALA A 94 -16.75 -7.18 0.50
CA ALA A 94 -16.94 -6.87 -0.92
C ALA A 94 -18.30 -6.22 -1.18
N ARG A 95 -19.38 -6.76 -0.59
CA ARG A 95 -20.74 -6.23 -0.70
C ARG A 95 -20.80 -4.78 -0.23
N ASN A 96 -20.32 -4.50 0.98
CA ASN A 96 -20.41 -3.18 1.59
C ASN A 96 -19.59 -2.13 0.84
N PHE A 97 -18.44 -2.50 0.27
CA PHE A 97 -17.70 -1.60 -0.61
C PHE A 97 -18.51 -1.27 -1.88
N ILE A 98 -18.96 -2.29 -2.63
CA ILE A 98 -19.61 -2.12 -3.94
C ILE A 98 -20.91 -1.29 -3.83
N ILE A 99 -21.68 -1.47 -2.75
CA ILE A 99 -22.96 -0.76 -2.58
C ILE A 99 -22.83 0.60 -1.90
N SER A 100 -21.65 0.94 -1.37
CA SER A 100 -21.47 2.19 -0.63
C SER A 100 -21.70 3.42 -1.50
N ASP A 101 -22.23 4.48 -0.88
CA ASP A 101 -22.54 5.73 -1.59
C ASP A 101 -21.25 6.41 -2.10
N TYR A 102 -20.17 6.36 -1.32
CA TYR A 102 -18.88 6.91 -1.74
C TYR A 102 -18.30 6.17 -2.95
N ALA A 103 -18.41 4.83 -3.02
CA ALA A 103 -17.92 4.07 -4.17
C ALA A 103 -18.76 4.36 -5.42
N ARG A 104 -20.09 4.42 -5.27
CA ARG A 104 -20.99 4.79 -6.38
C ARG A 104 -20.70 6.19 -6.90
N GLN A 105 -20.52 7.16 -6.00
CA GLN A 105 -20.18 8.53 -6.38
C GLN A 105 -18.83 8.56 -7.10
N HIS A 106 -17.80 7.88 -6.58
CA HIS A 106 -16.49 7.77 -7.22
C HIS A 106 -16.60 7.22 -8.65
N PHE A 107 -17.20 6.03 -8.83
CA PHE A 107 -17.29 5.41 -10.15
C PHE A 107 -18.17 6.20 -11.13
N SER A 108 -19.19 6.92 -10.66
CA SER A 108 -20.03 7.76 -11.52
C SER A 108 -19.28 8.92 -12.19
N GLN A 109 -18.14 9.34 -11.63
CA GLN A 109 -17.27 10.36 -12.23
C GLN A 109 -16.59 9.85 -13.51
N PHE A 110 -16.31 8.55 -13.57
CA PHE A 110 -15.62 7.91 -14.70
C PHE A 110 -16.60 7.25 -15.68
N TYR A 111 -17.71 6.72 -15.17
CA TYR A 111 -18.68 5.92 -15.93
C TYR A 111 -20.08 6.54 -15.86
N GLU A 112 -20.29 7.66 -16.58
CA GLU A 112 -21.58 8.37 -16.63
C GLU A 112 -22.73 7.40 -16.98
N ASN A 113 -23.86 7.53 -16.26
CA ASN A 113 -25.09 6.76 -16.48
C ASN A 113 -24.94 5.23 -16.39
N THR A 114 -23.82 4.70 -15.87
CA THR A 114 -23.65 3.27 -15.64
C THR A 114 -23.87 2.95 -14.17
N ARG A 115 -24.73 1.98 -13.88
CA ARG A 115 -25.01 1.51 -12.52
C ARG A 115 -24.63 0.04 -12.36
N MET A 116 -24.12 -0.31 -11.19
CA MET A 116 -23.84 -1.70 -10.82
C MET A 116 -24.97 -2.25 -9.94
N GLU A 117 -25.66 -3.28 -10.42
CA GLU A 117 -26.66 -4.03 -9.68
C GLU A 117 -26.00 -5.26 -9.06
N LEU A 118 -25.86 -5.24 -7.74
CA LEU A 118 -25.24 -6.32 -6.97
C LEU A 118 -26.32 -7.27 -6.44
N CYS A 119 -26.39 -8.46 -7.03
CA CYS A 119 -27.21 -9.58 -6.59
C CYS A 119 -26.40 -10.43 -5.59
N THR A 120 -26.77 -10.43 -4.31
CA THR A 120 -26.12 -11.28 -3.28
C THR A 120 -26.98 -12.49 -2.98
N ILE A 121 -26.37 -13.68 -2.91
CA ILE A 121 -27.04 -14.93 -2.50
C ILE A 121 -26.50 -15.42 -1.17
N ASN A 122 -27.42 -15.75 -0.26
CA ASN A 122 -27.16 -16.31 1.06
C ASN A 122 -27.78 -17.71 1.20
N ALA A 123 -27.24 -18.52 2.11
CA ALA A 123 -27.74 -19.87 2.36
C ALA A 123 -29.24 -19.88 2.73
N GLY A 124 -29.68 -18.88 3.51
CA GLY A 124 -31.07 -18.71 3.91
C GLY A 124 -32.04 -18.39 2.76
N ASP A 125 -31.57 -17.88 1.62
CA ASP A 125 -32.44 -17.43 0.52
C ASP A 125 -33.13 -18.60 -0.22
N PHE A 126 -32.57 -19.79 -0.10
CA PHE A 126 -33.14 -21.03 -0.66
C PHE A 126 -34.09 -21.76 0.31
N LYS A 127 -34.35 -21.22 1.51
CA LYS A 127 -35.28 -21.83 2.48
C LYS A 127 -36.71 -21.77 1.95
N VAL A 128 -37.37 -22.92 1.92
CA VAL A 128 -38.75 -23.08 1.45
C VAL A 128 -39.71 -22.47 2.48
N LYS A 129 -40.32 -21.32 2.16
CA LYS A 129 -41.26 -20.63 3.06
C LYS A 129 -42.73 -21.08 2.91
N SER A 130 -43.12 -21.69 1.78
CA SER A 130 -44.54 -21.94 1.46
C SER A 130 -44.83 -23.29 0.78
N GLY A 131 -44.01 -24.33 1.02
CA GLY A 131 -44.14 -25.65 0.38
C GLY A 131 -43.74 -25.70 -1.11
N ARG A 132 -43.55 -24.55 -1.76
CA ARG A 132 -43.00 -24.41 -3.12
C ARG A 132 -41.51 -24.11 -3.11
N LYS A 133 -40.74 -24.78 -3.95
CA LYS A 133 -39.31 -24.56 -4.17
C LYS A 133 -39.11 -23.48 -5.23
N ASN A 134 -38.93 -22.25 -4.79
CA ASN A 134 -38.65 -21.11 -5.68
C ASN A 134 -37.16 -20.76 -5.70
N PHE A 135 -36.72 -20.08 -6.76
CA PHE A 135 -35.39 -19.49 -6.79
C PHE A 135 -35.31 -18.22 -5.93
N PRO A 136 -34.11 -17.86 -5.44
CA PRO A 136 -33.87 -16.53 -4.88
C PRO A 136 -34.20 -15.44 -5.90
N ALA A 137 -34.85 -14.37 -5.46
CA ALA A 137 -35.19 -13.22 -6.33
C ALA A 137 -33.96 -12.60 -6.99
N GLN A 138 -32.82 -12.61 -6.29
CA GLN A 138 -31.54 -12.10 -6.75
C GLN A 138 -30.96 -12.96 -7.89
N LEU A 139 -31.18 -14.27 -7.85
CA LEU A 139 -30.77 -15.16 -8.94
C LEU A 139 -31.62 -14.92 -10.20
N LEU A 140 -32.93 -14.70 -10.03
CA LEU A 140 -33.83 -14.32 -11.12
C LEU A 140 -33.44 -12.97 -11.73
N SER A 141 -33.25 -11.93 -10.91
CA SER A 141 -32.80 -10.60 -11.39
C SER A 141 -31.50 -10.72 -12.19
N PHE A 142 -30.52 -11.44 -11.64
CA PHE A 142 -29.25 -11.65 -12.30
C PHE A 142 -29.37 -12.45 -13.60
N THR A 143 -30.24 -13.45 -13.71
CA THR A 143 -30.33 -14.28 -14.92
C THR A 143 -31.18 -13.63 -16.01
N ASP A 144 -32.32 -13.05 -15.65
CA ASP A 144 -33.29 -12.46 -16.59
C ASP A 144 -32.91 -11.04 -17.05
N ALA A 145 -31.92 -10.38 -16.41
CA ALA A 145 -31.46 -9.07 -16.87
C ALA A 145 -30.89 -9.14 -18.30
N SER A 146 -31.26 -8.15 -19.12
CA SER A 146 -30.96 -8.14 -20.55
C SER A 146 -29.88 -7.13 -20.90
N ARG A 147 -29.02 -7.47 -21.87
CA ARG A 147 -28.03 -6.58 -22.49
C ARG A 147 -28.65 -5.33 -23.14
N ARG A 148 -29.98 -5.30 -23.33
CA ARG A 148 -30.71 -4.13 -23.81
C ARG A 148 -30.67 -2.98 -22.80
N ASP A 149 -30.52 -3.28 -21.52
CA ASP A 149 -30.19 -2.28 -20.51
C ASP A 149 -28.67 -2.05 -20.51
N SER A 150 -28.21 -1.24 -21.47
CA SER A 150 -26.79 -0.91 -21.65
C SER A 150 -26.20 -0.02 -20.55
N HIS A 151 -27.00 0.34 -19.55
CA HIS A 151 -26.60 1.19 -18.44
C HIS A 151 -26.38 0.39 -17.16
N THR A 152 -26.63 -0.92 -17.17
CA THR A 152 -26.58 -1.74 -15.95
C THR A 152 -25.59 -2.88 -16.06
N ILE A 153 -24.65 -2.91 -15.12
CA ILE A 153 -23.75 -4.02 -14.87
C ILE A 153 -24.39 -4.94 -13.83
N GLN A 154 -24.55 -6.21 -14.16
CA GLN A 154 -25.13 -7.22 -13.29
C GLN A 154 -24.02 -8.05 -12.64
N VAL A 155 -23.97 -8.04 -11.31
CA VAL A 155 -22.93 -8.74 -10.54
C VAL A 155 -23.60 -9.70 -9.56
N LEU A 156 -23.31 -10.99 -9.69
CA LEU A 156 -23.69 -12.00 -8.71
C LEU A 156 -22.55 -12.21 -7.71
N LEU A 157 -22.78 -11.88 -6.45
CA LEU A 157 -21.84 -12.10 -5.35
C LEU A 157 -22.24 -13.35 -4.56
N ILE A 158 -21.33 -14.33 -4.52
CA ILE A 158 -21.58 -15.64 -3.91
C ILE A 158 -20.32 -16.20 -3.23
N ASN A 159 -20.46 -16.84 -2.07
CA ASN A 159 -19.35 -17.55 -1.44
C ASN A 159 -19.21 -18.98 -1.96
N ALA A 160 -17.98 -19.51 -1.93
CA ALA A 160 -17.59 -20.81 -2.48
C ALA A 160 -18.48 -21.98 -2.01
N GLN A 161 -18.80 -22.00 -0.72
CA GLN A 161 -19.66 -23.03 -0.12
C GLN A 161 -21.09 -23.00 -0.67
N MET A 162 -21.63 -21.80 -0.88
CA MET A 162 -22.97 -21.63 -1.43
C MET A 162 -23.04 -22.08 -2.89
N LEU A 163 -22.04 -21.70 -3.69
CA LEU A 163 -21.93 -22.13 -5.09
C LEU A 163 -21.86 -23.66 -5.23
N ASN A 164 -21.16 -24.33 -4.30
CA ASN A 164 -21.02 -25.78 -4.25
C ASN A 164 -22.20 -26.50 -3.54
N SER A 165 -23.24 -25.78 -3.10
CA SER A 165 -24.33 -26.39 -2.34
C SER A 165 -25.31 -27.17 -3.21
N ALA A 166 -26.01 -28.14 -2.61
CA ALA A 166 -27.06 -28.90 -3.28
C ALA A 166 -28.21 -28.03 -3.81
N SER A 167 -28.44 -26.85 -3.23
CA SER A 167 -29.43 -25.88 -3.72
C SER A 167 -29.04 -25.29 -5.07
N MET A 168 -27.75 -25.10 -5.34
CA MET A 168 -27.29 -24.60 -6.64
C MET A 168 -27.32 -25.69 -7.73
N THR A 169 -27.08 -26.95 -7.36
CA THR A 169 -26.90 -28.05 -8.33
C THR A 169 -28.18 -28.82 -8.64
N ARG A 170 -29.23 -28.72 -7.82
CA ARG A 170 -30.52 -29.40 -8.06
C ARG A 170 -31.28 -28.77 -9.24
N ASP A 171 -32.25 -29.51 -9.75
CA ASP A 171 -33.05 -29.17 -10.93
C ASP A 171 -34.57 -29.39 -10.73
N ASP A 172 -35.01 -29.50 -9.47
CA ASP A 172 -36.38 -29.81 -9.05
C ASP A 172 -37.14 -28.58 -8.50
N TYR A 173 -36.79 -27.38 -8.97
CA TYR A 173 -37.49 -26.15 -8.61
C TYR A 173 -38.83 -26.00 -9.37
N ASP A 174 -39.84 -25.46 -8.69
CA ASP A 174 -41.19 -25.26 -9.24
C ASP A 174 -41.27 -24.04 -10.18
N GLN A 175 -40.25 -23.17 -10.14
CA GLN A 175 -40.08 -22.01 -11.02
C GLN A 175 -39.06 -22.32 -12.12
N THR A 176 -39.14 -21.59 -13.24
CA THR A 176 -38.13 -21.65 -14.31
C THR A 176 -37.34 -20.34 -14.42
N LEU A 177 -36.06 -20.45 -14.78
CA LEU A 177 -35.18 -19.37 -15.23
C LEU A 177 -35.20 -19.34 -16.76
N LEU A 178 -35.09 -18.15 -17.35
CA LEU A 178 -34.98 -17.97 -18.81
C LEU A 178 -36.06 -18.74 -19.62
N GLY A 179 -37.26 -18.89 -19.05
CA GLY A 179 -38.42 -19.50 -19.71
C GLY A 179 -38.38 -21.04 -19.83
N GLY A 180 -37.50 -21.75 -19.12
CA GLY A 180 -37.50 -23.23 -19.17
C GLY A 180 -36.48 -23.97 -18.31
N LEU A 181 -35.57 -23.30 -17.61
CA LEU A 181 -34.53 -23.96 -16.81
C LEU A 181 -34.93 -24.06 -15.34
N THR A 182 -34.91 -25.28 -14.79
CA THR A 182 -35.21 -25.54 -13.37
C THR A 182 -33.95 -25.66 -12.50
N SER A 183 -32.75 -25.46 -13.07
CA SER A 183 -31.47 -25.58 -12.35
C SER A 183 -30.73 -24.23 -12.29
N PRO A 184 -30.31 -23.76 -11.09
CA PRO A 184 -29.53 -22.53 -10.93
C PRO A 184 -28.22 -22.51 -11.72
N VAL A 185 -27.43 -23.58 -11.63
CA VAL A 185 -26.15 -23.68 -12.36
C VAL A 185 -26.36 -23.59 -13.87
N LYS A 186 -27.38 -24.27 -14.42
CA LYS A 186 -27.70 -24.16 -15.86
C LYS A 186 -28.14 -22.75 -16.24
N GLY A 187 -28.91 -22.07 -15.37
CA GLY A 187 -29.27 -20.66 -15.55
C GLY A 187 -28.04 -19.76 -15.63
N LEU A 188 -27.08 -19.94 -14.72
CA LEU A 188 -25.81 -19.20 -14.72
C LEU A 188 -24.98 -19.49 -15.98
N GLN A 189 -24.87 -20.75 -16.41
CA GLN A 189 -24.17 -21.11 -17.66
C GLN A 189 -24.71 -20.33 -18.86
N MET A 190 -26.03 -20.18 -18.97
CA MET A 190 -26.65 -19.48 -20.08
C MET A 190 -26.34 -17.97 -20.11
N THR A 191 -25.96 -17.37 -18.98
CA THR A 191 -25.56 -15.95 -18.92
C THR A 191 -24.15 -15.70 -19.47
N ARG A 192 -23.37 -16.77 -19.73
CA ARG A 192 -21.97 -16.71 -20.19
C ARG A 192 -21.10 -15.78 -19.33
N PRO A 193 -21.03 -16.02 -18.02
CA PRO A 193 -20.47 -15.05 -17.09
C PRO A 193 -18.95 -14.92 -17.25
N VAL A 194 -18.44 -13.73 -16.90
CA VAL A 194 -17.05 -13.57 -16.47
C VAL A 194 -17.00 -13.84 -14.98
N VAL A 195 -16.14 -14.76 -14.55
CA VAL A 195 -15.97 -15.06 -13.12
C VAL A 195 -14.76 -14.30 -12.58
N ILE A 196 -14.95 -13.62 -11.46
CA ILE A 196 -13.90 -13.01 -10.67
C ILE A 196 -13.75 -13.84 -9.38
N ILE A 197 -12.54 -14.28 -9.06
CA ILE A 197 -12.24 -15.02 -7.83
C ILE A 197 -11.39 -14.15 -6.93
N ASP A 198 -11.85 -13.92 -5.70
CA ASP A 198 -11.04 -13.31 -4.64
C ASP A 198 -10.38 -14.41 -3.79
N GLU A 199 -9.15 -14.17 -3.34
CA GLU A 199 -8.34 -15.10 -2.55
C GLU A 199 -8.16 -16.51 -3.16
N PRO A 200 -7.54 -16.62 -4.36
CA PRO A 200 -7.42 -17.85 -5.14
C PRO A 200 -6.67 -18.99 -4.43
N HIS A 201 -5.85 -18.72 -3.41
CA HIS A 201 -5.23 -19.77 -2.59
C HIS A 201 -6.25 -20.73 -1.95
N ARG A 202 -7.50 -20.30 -1.73
CA ARG A 202 -8.61 -21.14 -1.26
C ARG A 202 -9.31 -21.94 -2.37
N PHE A 203 -8.94 -21.72 -3.64
CA PHE A 203 -9.56 -22.27 -4.84
C PHE A 203 -8.56 -23.05 -5.71
N ALA A 204 -7.77 -23.93 -5.09
CA ALA A 204 -6.93 -24.87 -5.82
C ALA A 204 -7.76 -25.66 -6.86
N ARG A 205 -7.23 -25.83 -8.08
CA ARG A 205 -8.03 -26.32 -9.21
C ARG A 205 -8.58 -27.73 -9.06
N ASP A 206 -7.90 -28.55 -8.28
CA ASP A 206 -8.29 -29.92 -7.95
C ASP A 206 -9.39 -29.99 -6.88
N ASN A 207 -9.64 -28.88 -6.16
CA ASN A 207 -10.58 -28.83 -5.06
C ASN A 207 -12.05 -28.70 -5.54
N LYS A 208 -12.98 -29.03 -4.64
CA LYS A 208 -14.43 -29.03 -4.94
C LYS A 208 -14.98 -27.64 -5.29
N PHE A 209 -14.44 -26.57 -4.70
CA PHE A 209 -14.93 -25.21 -4.90
C PHE A 209 -14.58 -24.69 -6.30
N TYR A 210 -13.37 -24.96 -6.78
CA TYR A 210 -12.97 -24.62 -8.14
C TYR A 210 -13.77 -25.41 -9.19
N ARG A 211 -14.06 -26.69 -8.93
CA ARG A 211 -14.96 -27.49 -9.80
C ARG A 211 -16.37 -26.90 -9.86
N ALA A 212 -16.90 -26.37 -8.76
CA ALA A 212 -18.20 -25.70 -8.75
C ALA A 212 -18.19 -24.40 -9.61
N ILE A 213 -17.06 -23.68 -9.63
CA ILE A 213 -16.86 -22.54 -10.53
C ILE A 213 -16.79 -23.00 -11.99
N GLN A 214 -16.08 -24.09 -12.29
CA GLN A 214 -16.05 -24.64 -13.64
C GLN A 214 -17.43 -25.13 -14.11
N ALA A 215 -18.26 -25.61 -13.19
CA ALA A 215 -19.61 -26.06 -13.49
C ALA A 215 -20.52 -24.95 -14.01
N ILE A 216 -20.27 -23.66 -13.71
CA ILE A 216 -21.03 -22.54 -14.31
C ILE A 216 -20.51 -22.12 -15.69
N GLN A 217 -19.53 -22.84 -16.27
CA GLN A 217 -18.93 -22.60 -17.58
C GLN A 217 -18.58 -21.12 -17.85
N PRO A 218 -17.71 -20.51 -17.03
CA PRO A 218 -17.29 -19.13 -17.25
C PRO A 218 -16.60 -18.99 -18.61
N GLN A 219 -16.85 -17.87 -19.30
CA GLN A 219 -16.12 -17.57 -20.53
C GLN A 219 -14.64 -17.28 -20.23
N MET A 220 -14.39 -16.59 -19.12
CA MET A 220 -13.07 -16.31 -18.59
C MET A 220 -13.13 -16.25 -17.06
N ILE A 221 -11.99 -16.51 -16.42
CA ILE A 221 -11.77 -16.38 -14.99
C ILE A 221 -10.67 -15.34 -14.75
N VAL A 222 -10.92 -14.39 -13.86
CA VAL A 222 -9.92 -13.45 -13.36
C VAL A 222 -9.71 -13.69 -11.87
N ARG A 223 -8.49 -14.04 -11.44
CA ARG A 223 -8.18 -14.32 -10.03
C ARG A 223 -7.39 -13.17 -9.42
N PHE A 224 -7.83 -12.68 -8.26
CA PHE A 224 -7.19 -11.61 -7.49
C PHE A 224 -6.75 -12.13 -6.13
N GLY A 225 -5.46 -12.01 -5.80
CA GLY A 225 -4.96 -12.42 -4.48
C GLY A 225 -3.52 -12.01 -4.22
N ALA A 226 -3.12 -12.04 -2.95
CA ALA A 226 -1.71 -11.97 -2.59
C ALA A 226 -1.03 -13.34 -2.81
N THR A 227 -1.74 -14.41 -2.45
CA THR A 227 -1.25 -15.79 -2.52
C THR A 227 -2.05 -16.63 -3.51
N PHE A 228 -1.34 -17.52 -4.21
CA PHE A 228 -1.89 -18.45 -5.19
C PHE A 228 -1.58 -19.91 -4.78
N PRO A 229 -2.43 -20.88 -5.17
CA PRO A 229 -2.21 -22.29 -4.89
C PRO A 229 -0.86 -22.78 -5.42
N ASP A 230 -0.25 -23.74 -4.74
CA ASP A 230 0.94 -24.43 -5.23
C ASP A 230 0.55 -25.65 -6.07
N ILE A 231 1.34 -25.91 -7.10
CA ILE A 231 1.30 -27.13 -7.91
C ILE A 231 2.67 -27.81 -7.88
N VAL A 232 2.63 -29.13 -7.76
CA VAL A 232 3.83 -29.96 -7.75
C VAL A 232 4.02 -30.54 -9.15
N GLU A 233 5.16 -30.28 -9.76
CA GLU A 233 5.57 -30.84 -11.05
C GLU A 233 6.74 -31.82 -10.86
N GLY A 234 6.75 -32.90 -11.65
CA GLY A 234 7.76 -33.94 -11.58
C GLY A 234 7.53 -34.98 -10.47
N LYS A 235 8.44 -35.96 -10.37
CA LYS A 235 8.45 -37.03 -9.35
C LYS A 235 9.87 -37.25 -8.85
N GLY A 236 10.02 -37.70 -7.61
CA GLY A 236 11.33 -38.02 -7.02
C GLY A 236 12.24 -36.80 -6.86
N LYS A 237 13.51 -36.90 -7.27
CA LYS A 237 14.51 -35.81 -7.15
C LYS A 237 14.22 -34.60 -8.04
N ASN A 238 13.33 -34.73 -9.04
CA ASN A 238 12.94 -33.64 -9.94
C ASN A 238 11.63 -32.96 -9.50
N LYS A 239 11.20 -33.15 -8.24
CA LYS A 239 10.00 -32.50 -7.70
C LYS A 239 10.24 -30.99 -7.60
N CYS A 240 9.51 -30.23 -8.41
CA CYS A 240 9.48 -28.77 -8.36
C CYS A 240 8.12 -28.31 -7.85
N VAL A 241 8.08 -27.32 -6.96
CA VAL A 241 6.84 -26.68 -6.52
C VAL A 241 6.82 -25.30 -7.15
N ARG A 242 5.74 -25.00 -7.89
CA ARG A 242 5.52 -23.66 -8.46
C ARG A 242 4.11 -23.18 -8.16
N LYS A 243 3.91 -21.87 -8.25
CA LYS A 243 2.58 -21.28 -8.14
C LYS A 243 1.71 -21.64 -9.35
N ASP A 244 0.45 -21.92 -9.09
CA ASP A 244 -0.57 -22.19 -10.11
C ASP A 244 -1.06 -20.88 -10.71
N TYR A 245 -0.41 -20.43 -11.77
CA TYR A 245 -0.90 -19.38 -12.66
C TYR A 245 -1.38 -19.98 -13.99
N TYR A 246 -2.50 -19.48 -14.54
CA TYR A 246 -3.05 -19.89 -15.83
C TYR A 246 -2.04 -19.73 -16.96
N ARG A 247 -1.36 -18.58 -17.00
CA ARG A 247 -0.36 -18.26 -18.03
C ARG A 247 1.07 -18.47 -17.54
N ARG A 248 1.26 -19.32 -16.52
CA ARG A 248 2.54 -19.57 -15.79
C ARG A 248 3.12 -18.38 -15.02
N GLN A 249 2.64 -17.17 -15.27
CA GLN A 249 2.97 -15.96 -14.54
C GLN A 249 1.71 -15.10 -14.35
N PRO A 250 1.65 -14.28 -13.28
CA PRO A 250 0.60 -13.27 -13.14
C PRO A 250 0.76 -12.18 -14.22
N GLN A 251 -0.35 -11.58 -14.62
CA GLN A 251 -0.36 -10.48 -15.60
C GLN A 251 -0.06 -9.13 -14.94
N PHE A 252 -0.21 -9.06 -13.62
CA PHE A 252 0.22 -7.96 -12.78
C PHE A 252 0.71 -8.52 -11.44
N ASP A 253 1.85 -8.03 -10.96
CA ASP A 253 2.47 -8.48 -9.70
C ASP A 253 2.93 -7.29 -8.86
N LEU A 254 2.10 -6.97 -7.86
CA LEU A 254 2.45 -6.10 -6.75
C LEU A 254 2.69 -6.98 -5.52
N ASN A 255 3.97 -7.26 -5.26
CA ASN A 255 4.41 -8.16 -4.21
C ASN A 255 4.44 -7.47 -2.82
N ALA A 256 4.70 -8.26 -1.78
CA ALA A 256 4.78 -7.76 -0.41
C ALA A 256 5.88 -6.70 -0.22
N VAL A 257 7.08 -6.96 -0.78
CA VAL A 257 8.25 -6.08 -0.64
C VAL A 257 7.97 -4.69 -1.19
N ASP A 258 7.48 -4.60 -2.43
CA ASP A 258 7.14 -3.37 -3.14
C ASP A 258 6.07 -2.61 -2.32
N SER A 259 5.05 -3.31 -1.84
CA SER A 259 3.97 -2.71 -1.03
C SER A 259 4.47 -2.02 0.24
N PHE A 260 5.40 -2.63 0.98
CA PHE A 260 6.01 -2.02 2.16
C PHE A 260 7.03 -0.94 1.79
N ASN A 261 7.89 -1.19 0.80
CA ASN A 261 8.98 -0.28 0.44
C ASN A 261 8.47 1.03 -0.17
N ASP A 262 7.42 0.96 -0.98
CA ASP A 262 6.76 2.09 -1.64
C ASP A 262 5.72 2.78 -0.75
N GLY A 263 5.55 2.33 0.51
CA GLY A 263 4.69 2.99 1.48
C GLY A 263 3.19 2.83 1.21
N LEU A 264 2.78 1.80 0.47
CA LEU A 264 1.36 1.54 0.15
C LEU A 264 0.58 0.96 1.35
N VAL A 265 1.31 0.54 2.39
CA VAL A 265 0.79 -0.03 3.64
C VAL A 265 1.50 0.53 4.87
N LYS A 266 0.91 0.37 6.05
CA LYS A 266 1.52 0.72 7.34
C LYS A 266 2.81 -0.07 7.57
N GLY A 267 3.78 0.55 8.26
CA GLY A 267 4.87 -0.21 8.89
C GLY A 267 4.34 -1.07 10.05
N ILE A 268 5.14 -2.02 10.53
CA ILE A 268 4.78 -2.89 11.66
C ILE A 268 5.82 -2.72 12.77
N ASP A 269 5.34 -2.48 13.99
CA ASP A 269 6.14 -2.53 15.20
C ASP A 269 5.66 -3.71 16.04
N ILE A 270 6.53 -4.70 16.23
CA ILE A 270 6.23 -5.89 17.00
C ILE A 270 6.66 -5.66 18.44
N TYR A 271 5.71 -5.81 19.35
CA TYR A 271 5.92 -5.62 20.77
C TYR A 271 5.72 -6.94 21.51
N TYR A 272 6.66 -7.21 22.40
CA TYR A 272 6.59 -8.28 23.37
C TYR A 272 6.42 -7.64 24.75
N PRO A 273 5.59 -8.22 25.63
CA PRO A 273 5.43 -7.74 26.99
C PRO A 273 6.77 -7.56 27.70
N ASN A 274 6.93 -6.45 28.41
CA ASN A 274 8.07 -6.23 29.28
C ASN A 274 7.99 -7.18 30.47
N LEU A 275 8.63 -8.34 30.36
CA LEU A 275 8.79 -9.27 31.47
C LEU A 275 9.72 -8.66 32.53
N PRO A 276 9.37 -8.71 33.83
CA PRO A 276 10.29 -8.40 34.91
C PRO A 276 11.57 -9.23 34.80
N GLU A 277 12.75 -8.68 35.15
CA GLU A 277 14.05 -9.36 35.00
C GLU A 277 14.09 -10.74 35.70
N GLU A 278 13.45 -10.88 36.86
CA GLU A 278 13.33 -12.17 37.56
C GLU A 278 12.57 -13.23 36.74
N GLN A 279 11.50 -12.85 36.03
CA GLN A 279 10.71 -13.76 35.20
C GLN A 279 11.40 -14.07 33.87
N ALA A 280 12.10 -13.08 33.29
CA ALA A 280 12.89 -13.26 32.07
C ALA A 280 14.03 -14.27 32.27
N ASN A 281 14.62 -14.32 33.47
CA ASN A 281 15.68 -15.26 33.84
C ASN A 281 15.15 -16.66 34.18
N ASN A 282 13.85 -16.83 34.44
CA ASN A 282 13.26 -18.09 34.87
C ASN A 282 12.71 -18.96 33.72
N ARG A 283 13.44 -19.05 32.60
CA ARG A 283 12.98 -19.67 31.35
C ARG A 283 13.37 -21.15 31.21
N TYR A 284 12.42 -21.99 30.83
CA TYR A 284 12.66 -23.35 30.33
C TYR A 284 12.74 -23.37 28.80
N ILE A 285 13.58 -24.24 28.25
CA ILE A 285 13.66 -24.52 26.81
C ILE A 285 13.15 -25.93 26.58
N VAL A 286 12.26 -26.10 25.61
CA VAL A 286 11.85 -27.43 25.14
C VAL A 286 13.06 -28.09 24.48
N ASP A 287 13.66 -29.05 25.15
CA ASP A 287 14.84 -29.76 24.65
C ASP A 287 14.44 -30.80 23.61
N SER A 288 13.33 -31.51 23.88
CA SER A 288 12.69 -32.39 22.92
C SER A 288 11.21 -32.54 23.25
N VAL A 289 10.40 -32.81 22.22
CA VAL A 289 8.97 -33.06 22.37
C VAL A 289 8.50 -34.10 21.37
N THR A 290 7.78 -35.10 21.87
CA THR A 290 7.26 -36.25 21.12
C THR A 290 5.82 -36.48 21.54
N ALA A 291 5.02 -37.22 20.77
CA ALA A 291 3.60 -37.43 21.08
C ALA A 291 3.29 -37.94 22.51
N LYS A 292 4.27 -38.49 23.23
CA LYS A 292 4.10 -39.04 24.59
C LYS A 292 4.93 -38.36 25.68
N LYS A 293 5.91 -37.51 25.32
CA LYS A 293 6.86 -36.94 26.29
C LYS A 293 7.28 -35.53 25.89
N LEU A 294 7.42 -34.68 26.90
CA LEU A 294 8.01 -33.35 26.84
C LEU A 294 9.24 -33.29 27.74
N ILE A 295 10.37 -32.82 27.21
CA ILE A 295 11.59 -32.59 28.00
C ILE A 295 11.86 -31.09 28.05
N LEU A 296 11.89 -30.54 29.26
CA LEU A 296 12.18 -29.14 29.54
C LEU A 296 13.56 -29.00 30.17
N ARG A 297 14.34 -28.02 29.69
CA ARG A 297 15.70 -27.73 30.16
C ARG A 297 15.82 -26.29 30.63
N ARG A 298 16.32 -26.08 31.85
CA ARG A 298 16.69 -24.77 32.40
C ARG A 298 18.10 -24.84 32.96
N GLY A 299 19.06 -24.19 32.29
CA GLY A 299 20.47 -24.33 32.61
C GLY A 299 20.91 -25.81 32.55
N GLY A 300 21.42 -26.35 33.66
CA GLY A 300 21.76 -27.78 33.79
C GLY A 300 20.63 -28.68 34.29
N LYS A 301 19.44 -28.15 34.60
CA LYS A 301 18.30 -28.91 35.13
C LYS A 301 17.42 -29.40 33.98
N ILE A 302 17.12 -30.69 33.95
CA ILE A 302 16.25 -31.34 32.96
C ILE A 302 15.03 -31.91 33.69
N ALA A 303 13.84 -31.61 33.19
CA ALA A 303 12.57 -32.12 33.68
C ALA A 303 11.83 -32.84 32.55
N GLU A 304 11.28 -34.01 32.85
CA GLU A 304 10.46 -34.81 31.93
C GLU A 304 9.00 -34.71 32.36
N VAL A 305 8.11 -34.48 31.40
CA VAL A 305 6.65 -34.39 31.60
C VAL A 305 5.96 -35.37 30.65
N GLY A 306 5.24 -36.32 31.23
CA GLY A 306 4.41 -37.31 30.54
C GLY A 306 3.02 -36.78 30.18
N VAL A 307 2.28 -37.52 29.35
CA VAL A 307 0.91 -37.13 28.95
C VAL A 307 -0.01 -37.09 30.17
N GLY A 308 -0.71 -35.98 30.36
CA GLY A 308 -1.59 -35.72 31.50
C GLY A 308 -0.86 -35.25 32.78
N GLU A 309 0.46 -35.10 32.74
CA GLU A 309 1.22 -34.54 33.88
C GLU A 309 1.21 -33.00 33.81
N ASN A 310 1.12 -32.38 34.98
CA ASN A 310 0.97 -30.93 35.12
C ASN A 310 2.34 -30.25 35.11
N LEU A 311 2.46 -29.16 34.34
CA LEU A 311 3.69 -28.37 34.28
C LEU A 311 4.00 -27.63 35.59
N ALA A 312 2.99 -27.42 36.46
CA ALA A 312 3.18 -26.90 37.82
C ALA A 312 4.08 -27.80 38.69
N ASP A 313 4.15 -29.10 38.39
CA ASP A 313 5.04 -30.05 39.08
C ASP A 313 6.52 -29.83 38.70
N VAL A 314 6.78 -29.22 37.55
CA VAL A 314 8.12 -28.84 37.09
C VAL A 314 8.56 -27.52 37.71
N ASP A 315 7.67 -26.53 37.71
CA ASP A 315 7.88 -25.22 38.30
C ASP A 315 6.54 -24.63 38.75
N ALA A 316 6.44 -24.26 40.04
CA ALA A 316 5.21 -23.70 40.60
C ALA A 316 4.76 -22.40 39.91
N GLY A 317 5.63 -21.75 39.13
CA GLY A 317 5.27 -20.60 38.33
C GLY A 317 4.38 -20.90 37.13
N PHE A 318 4.26 -22.15 36.67
CA PHE A 318 3.30 -22.57 35.64
C PHE A 318 1.90 -22.61 36.25
N GLU A 319 1.30 -21.43 36.47
CA GLU A 319 -0.04 -21.31 37.04
C GLU A 319 -1.13 -21.83 36.09
N GLY A 320 -2.18 -22.43 36.66
CA GLY A 320 -3.26 -23.11 35.92
C GLY A 320 -2.96 -24.61 35.74
N SER A 321 -4.00 -25.44 35.61
CA SER A 321 -3.87 -26.89 35.38
C SER A 321 -3.38 -27.21 33.96
N ILE A 322 -2.22 -26.70 33.59
CA ILE A 322 -1.63 -26.88 32.27
C ILE A 322 -0.90 -28.20 32.26
N GLU A 323 -1.44 -29.13 31.49
CA GLU A 323 -0.93 -30.48 31.37
C GLU A 323 -0.33 -30.69 30.00
N TYR A 324 0.61 -31.62 29.89
CA TYR A 324 1.04 -32.08 28.58
C TYR A 324 -0.04 -32.97 27.96
N ALA A 325 -0.79 -32.44 26.99
CA ALA A 325 -1.92 -33.14 26.36
C ALA A 325 -1.48 -34.26 25.40
N GLY A 326 -0.18 -34.36 25.10
CA GLY A 326 0.37 -35.28 24.10
C GLY A 326 0.29 -34.71 22.70
N SER A 327 0.75 -35.49 21.71
CA SER A 327 0.84 -35.04 20.30
C SER A 327 1.59 -33.71 20.09
N LYS A 328 2.56 -33.41 20.95
CA LYS A 328 3.31 -32.15 21.00
C LYS A 328 2.48 -30.93 21.38
N MET A 329 1.41 -31.09 22.16
CA MET A 329 0.56 -29.99 22.62
C MET A 329 0.43 -29.96 24.14
N LEU A 330 0.23 -28.77 24.69
CA LEU A 330 -0.27 -28.54 26.05
C LEU A 330 -1.80 -28.51 26.09
N SER A 331 -2.40 -28.61 27.27
CA SER A 331 -3.86 -28.57 27.47
C SER A 331 -4.53 -27.23 27.12
N ASN A 332 -3.74 -26.18 26.87
CA ASN A 332 -4.18 -24.89 26.34
C ASN A 332 -4.00 -24.75 24.82
N ASP A 333 -3.88 -25.88 24.11
CA ASP A 333 -3.65 -25.98 22.67
C ASP A 333 -2.32 -25.38 22.18
N LEU A 334 -1.36 -25.09 23.07
CA LEU A 334 -0.01 -24.66 22.68
C LEU A 334 0.75 -25.81 22.04
N GLU A 335 1.03 -25.72 20.73
CA GLU A 335 1.96 -26.61 20.05
C GLU A 335 3.40 -26.32 20.48
N LEU A 336 4.13 -27.38 20.83
CA LEU A 336 5.49 -27.33 21.33
C LEU A 336 6.47 -27.77 20.23
N GLU A 337 7.55 -27.02 20.10
CA GLU A 337 8.68 -27.36 19.23
C GLU A 337 9.99 -27.39 20.01
N ALA A 338 10.95 -28.21 19.55
CA ALA A 338 12.29 -28.21 20.13
C ALA A 338 12.95 -26.83 19.94
N GLY A 339 13.51 -26.27 21.01
CA GLY A 339 14.06 -24.92 21.08
C GLY A 339 13.08 -23.86 21.59
N MET A 340 11.79 -24.19 21.74
CA MET A 340 10.78 -23.24 22.23
C MET A 340 11.04 -22.81 23.68
N ALA A 341 10.83 -21.52 23.94
CA ALA A 341 10.85 -20.93 25.28
C ALA A 341 9.53 -21.17 26.01
N LEU A 342 9.55 -21.74 27.21
CA LEU A 342 8.43 -21.67 28.13
C LEU A 342 8.85 -20.86 29.36
N VAL A 343 8.10 -19.82 29.67
CA VAL A 343 8.30 -19.03 30.89
C VAL A 343 7.17 -19.39 31.84
N PRO A 344 7.43 -19.92 33.04
CA PRO A 344 6.39 -20.33 33.98
C PRO A 344 5.29 -19.27 34.14
N GLY A 345 5.67 -17.99 34.28
CA GLY A 345 4.74 -16.87 34.42
C GLY A 345 3.98 -16.42 33.17
N THR A 346 4.24 -16.93 31.96
CA THR A 346 3.52 -16.50 30.74
C THR A 346 2.13 -17.11 30.58
N PHE A 347 1.78 -18.06 31.46
CA PHE A 347 0.55 -18.86 31.35
C PHE A 347 -0.57 -18.42 32.31
N GLY A 348 -0.26 -17.54 33.26
CA GLY A 348 -1.24 -16.94 34.18
C GLY A 348 -1.94 -15.72 33.59
N ALA A 349 -3.09 -15.37 34.17
CA ALA A 349 -3.83 -14.13 33.85
C ALA A 349 -2.96 -12.86 33.97
N SER A 350 -1.91 -12.92 34.79
CA SER A 350 -0.91 -11.87 34.98
C SER A 350 -0.13 -11.51 33.71
N TYR A 351 0.12 -12.47 32.80
CA TYR A 351 0.83 -12.19 31.55
C TYR A 351 -0.06 -11.58 30.47
N GLN A 352 -1.30 -12.08 30.34
CA GLN A 352 -2.29 -11.45 29.47
C GLN A 352 -2.62 -10.03 29.96
N GLU A 353 -2.62 -9.79 31.28
CA GLU A 353 -2.72 -8.44 31.84
C GLU A 353 -1.59 -7.51 31.36
N LEU A 354 -0.34 -7.99 31.31
CA LEU A 354 0.78 -7.20 30.76
C LEU A 354 0.57 -6.84 29.29
N ILE A 355 0.13 -7.79 28.45
CA ILE A 355 -0.19 -7.51 27.04
C ILE A 355 -1.29 -6.46 26.94
N ILE A 356 -2.33 -6.56 27.78
CA ILE A 356 -3.44 -5.59 27.79
C ILE A 356 -2.94 -4.21 28.21
N GLN A 357 -2.12 -4.13 29.25
CA GLN A 357 -1.55 -2.88 29.73
C GLN A 357 -0.69 -2.22 28.63
N ASP A 358 0.24 -2.96 28.04
CA ASP A 358 1.10 -2.45 26.96
C ASP A 358 0.26 -2.05 25.74
N ALA A 359 -0.82 -2.77 25.42
CA ALA A 359 -1.72 -2.42 24.31
C ALA A 359 -2.49 -1.12 24.58
N ILE A 360 -2.92 -0.88 25.82
CA ILE A 360 -3.54 0.37 26.25
C ILE A 360 -2.53 1.51 26.17
N ASP A 361 -1.31 1.31 26.67
CA ASP A 361 -0.25 2.32 26.60
C ASP A 361 0.08 2.68 25.15
N LYS A 362 0.28 1.69 24.28
CA LYS A 362 0.52 1.92 22.85
C LYS A 362 -0.66 2.55 22.12
N HIS A 363 -1.89 2.23 22.53
CA HIS A 363 -3.06 2.91 22.01
C HIS A 363 -2.99 4.40 22.30
N PHE A 364 -2.74 4.80 23.55
CA PHE A 364 -2.71 6.22 23.93
C PHE A 364 -1.47 6.95 23.40
N ASP A 365 -0.31 6.30 23.29
CA ASP A 365 0.86 6.86 22.61
C ASP A 365 0.50 7.24 21.16
N THR A 366 -0.17 6.31 20.47
CA THR A 366 -0.57 6.49 19.06
C THR A 366 -1.74 7.46 18.91
N GLU A 367 -2.72 7.39 19.81
CA GLU A 367 -3.88 8.28 19.83
C GLU A 367 -3.46 9.73 20.04
N GLN A 368 -2.56 10.00 20.98
CA GLN A 368 -2.02 11.34 21.18
C GLN A 368 -1.33 11.86 19.92
N ALA A 369 -0.47 11.05 19.30
CA ALA A 369 0.22 11.44 18.07
C ALA A 369 -0.76 11.71 16.91
N ASN A 370 -1.80 10.88 16.77
CA ASN A 370 -2.81 10.97 15.72
C ASN A 370 -3.86 12.08 15.96
N PHE A 371 -4.20 12.38 17.21
CA PHE A 371 -5.15 13.41 17.60
C PHE A 371 -4.48 14.78 17.60
N LEU A 372 -3.24 14.87 18.11
CA LEU A 372 -2.45 16.09 18.21
C LEU A 372 -1.58 16.34 16.98
N ARG A 373 -1.91 15.72 15.83
CA ARG A 373 -1.32 16.10 14.53
C ARG A 373 -1.34 17.62 14.41
N SER A 374 -0.27 18.20 13.86
CA SER A 374 0.01 19.63 13.88
C SER A 374 -1.26 20.46 13.69
N ASN A 375 -1.53 21.33 14.65
CA ASN A 375 -2.71 22.19 14.72
C ASN A 375 -2.38 23.63 14.35
N GLU A 376 -1.59 23.79 13.30
CA GLU A 376 -1.33 25.15 12.84
C GLU A 376 -2.56 25.66 12.09
N PRO A 377 -2.94 26.94 12.24
CA PRO A 377 -4.08 27.54 11.54
C PRO A 377 -4.10 27.28 10.03
N GLU A 378 -2.92 27.04 9.44
CA GLU A 378 -2.69 26.88 8.00
C GLU A 378 -2.23 25.48 7.59
N ASN A 379 -1.94 24.60 8.56
CA ASN A 379 -1.68 23.17 8.34
C ASN A 379 -2.54 22.40 9.35
N ASN A 380 -3.85 22.57 9.22
CA ASN A 380 -4.86 21.88 10.02
C ASN A 380 -4.91 20.41 9.58
N ALA A 381 -3.85 19.67 9.94
CA ALA A 381 -3.79 18.24 9.72
C ALA A 381 -4.97 17.64 10.47
N ALA A 382 -5.90 17.09 9.71
CA ALA A 382 -7.13 16.52 10.23
C ALA A 382 -6.79 15.37 11.20
N ARG A 383 -7.53 15.27 12.30
CA ARG A 383 -7.29 14.25 13.33
C ARG A 383 -7.48 12.87 12.73
N ILE A 384 -6.70 11.90 13.20
CA ILE A 384 -6.91 10.50 12.87
C ILE A 384 -7.46 9.80 14.10
N LYS A 385 -8.63 9.17 13.99
CA LYS A 385 -9.17 8.36 15.10
C LYS A 385 -8.38 7.06 15.19
N THR A 386 -7.93 6.71 16.39
CA THR A 386 -7.11 5.51 16.63
C THR A 386 -7.99 4.38 17.16
N LEU A 387 -7.87 3.18 16.59
CA LEU A 387 -8.60 1.98 17.03
C LEU A 387 -7.63 0.88 17.47
N SER A 388 -8.03 0.14 18.50
CA SER A 388 -7.34 -1.07 18.98
C SER A 388 -8.23 -2.29 18.84
N LEU A 389 -7.65 -3.39 18.36
CA LEU A 389 -8.31 -4.68 18.20
C LEU A 389 -7.65 -5.74 19.09
N PHE A 390 -8.42 -6.34 19.98
CA PHE A 390 -8.02 -7.42 20.87
C PHE A 390 -8.59 -8.74 20.36
N PHE A 391 -7.72 -9.69 20.07
CA PHE A 391 -8.12 -11.06 19.77
C PHE A 391 -8.12 -11.89 21.05
N ILE A 392 -9.29 -12.41 21.41
CA ILE A 392 -9.53 -13.11 22.67
C ILE A 392 -9.89 -14.58 22.45
N ASP A 393 -9.68 -15.36 23.51
CA ASP A 393 -9.91 -16.81 23.47
C ASP A 393 -11.30 -17.20 23.91
N SER A 394 -11.76 -16.57 24.99
CA SER A 394 -12.99 -16.90 25.65
C SER A 394 -13.92 -15.69 25.65
N ILE A 395 -15.06 -15.82 24.97
CA ILE A 395 -16.10 -14.79 24.97
C ILE A 395 -16.58 -14.52 26.41
N LYS A 396 -16.72 -15.58 27.20
CA LYS A 396 -17.18 -15.50 28.60
C LYS A 396 -16.28 -14.59 29.43
N SER A 397 -14.96 -14.67 29.23
CA SER A 397 -13.99 -13.83 29.96
C SER A 397 -14.22 -12.33 29.77
N TYR A 398 -14.85 -11.92 28.66
CA TYR A 398 -15.18 -10.53 28.36
C TYR A 398 -16.67 -10.20 28.58
N ARG A 399 -17.60 -11.13 28.31
CA ARG A 399 -19.05 -10.85 28.37
C ARG A 399 -19.63 -10.89 29.76
N ASP A 400 -19.17 -11.82 30.59
CA ASP A 400 -19.72 -11.98 31.92
C ASP A 400 -19.39 -10.72 32.73
N ASP A 401 -20.31 -10.25 33.57
CA ASP A 401 -20.07 -9.06 34.40
C ASP A 401 -18.92 -9.30 35.40
N GLU A 402 -18.68 -10.56 35.75
CA GLU A 402 -17.50 -11.03 36.52
C GLU A 402 -16.36 -11.56 35.63
N GLY A 403 -16.40 -11.29 34.33
CA GLY A 403 -15.38 -11.69 33.37
C GLY A 403 -14.04 -11.01 33.67
N TRP A 404 -13.01 -11.82 33.98
CA TRP A 404 -11.71 -11.30 34.40
C TRP A 404 -11.09 -10.34 33.37
N LEU A 405 -11.28 -10.58 32.07
CA LEU A 405 -10.70 -9.78 31.00
C LEU A 405 -11.36 -8.40 30.93
N LYS A 406 -12.69 -8.35 31.04
CA LYS A 406 -13.46 -7.09 31.09
C LYS A 406 -13.04 -6.25 32.29
N ILE A 407 -13.07 -6.84 33.49
CA ILE A 407 -12.71 -6.16 34.73
C ILE A 407 -11.27 -5.63 34.68
N THR A 408 -10.33 -6.46 34.23
CA THR A 408 -8.91 -6.11 34.13
C THR A 408 -8.71 -4.97 33.14
N PHE A 409 -9.30 -5.08 31.95
CA PHE A 409 -9.24 -4.04 30.93
C PHE A 409 -9.80 -2.70 31.42
N GLU A 410 -11.01 -2.70 31.99
CA GLU A 410 -11.65 -1.49 32.50
C GLU A 410 -10.83 -0.84 33.63
N ARG A 411 -10.28 -1.64 34.56
CA ARG A 411 -9.41 -1.15 35.63
C ARG A 411 -8.15 -0.47 35.08
N LEU A 412 -7.45 -1.13 34.16
CA LEU A 412 -6.23 -0.58 33.54
C LEU A 412 -6.53 0.68 32.73
N LEU A 413 -7.63 0.66 31.96
CA LEU A 413 -8.07 1.80 31.16
C LEU A 413 -8.44 3.00 32.04
N LYS A 414 -9.17 2.79 33.15
CA LYS A 414 -9.50 3.85 34.12
C LYS A 414 -8.23 4.48 34.68
N LYS A 415 -7.26 3.66 35.11
CA LYS A 415 -5.97 4.14 35.62
C LYS A 415 -5.25 5.03 34.61
N LYS A 416 -5.16 4.60 33.34
CA LYS A 416 -4.48 5.35 32.28
C LYS A 416 -5.22 6.66 31.94
N LEU A 417 -6.55 6.62 31.85
CA LEU A 417 -7.36 7.81 31.59
C LEU A 417 -7.21 8.86 32.69
N THR A 418 -7.24 8.47 33.97
CA THR A 418 -7.03 9.41 35.09
C THR A 418 -5.68 10.11 34.97
N GLN A 419 -4.62 9.35 34.71
CA GLN A 419 -3.28 9.92 34.52
C GLN A 419 -3.24 10.94 33.37
N LEU A 420 -3.77 10.59 32.20
CA LEU A 420 -3.78 11.49 31.05
C LEU A 420 -4.66 12.73 31.28
N ILE A 421 -5.81 12.58 31.93
CA ILE A 421 -6.67 13.72 32.26
C ILE A 421 -5.91 14.71 33.14
N ASP A 422 -5.20 14.23 34.16
CA ASP A 422 -4.39 15.09 35.05
C ASP A 422 -3.23 15.76 34.28
N ASP A 423 -2.57 15.05 33.37
CA ASP A 423 -1.49 15.59 32.52
C ASP A 423 -1.98 16.72 31.61
N TYR A 424 -3.21 16.62 31.09
CA TYR A 424 -3.79 17.59 30.15
C TYR A 424 -4.58 18.72 30.82
N GLN A 425 -4.94 18.63 32.11
CA GLN A 425 -5.72 19.66 32.82
C GLN A 425 -5.09 21.07 32.78
N ARG A 426 -3.75 21.15 32.75
CA ARG A 426 -3.02 22.43 32.78
C ARG A 426 -2.61 22.92 31.39
N LYS A 427 -2.91 22.15 30.35
CA LYS A 427 -2.59 22.46 28.95
C LYS A 427 -3.56 23.51 28.42
N THR A 428 -3.05 24.42 27.59
CA THR A 428 -3.80 25.60 27.12
C THR A 428 -3.95 25.66 25.60
N LEU A 429 -3.25 24.81 24.84
CA LEU A 429 -3.41 24.80 23.38
C LEU A 429 -4.80 24.30 23.00
N PRO A 430 -5.50 24.90 22.02
CA PRO A 430 -6.88 24.55 21.66
C PRO A 430 -7.10 23.04 21.43
N ARG A 431 -6.21 22.38 20.68
CA ARG A 431 -6.33 20.94 20.41
C ARG A 431 -6.00 20.05 21.61
N GLU A 432 -5.14 20.51 22.53
CA GLU A 432 -4.91 19.82 23.81
C GLU A 432 -6.17 19.90 24.69
N VAL A 433 -6.87 21.04 24.69
CA VAL A 433 -8.16 21.23 25.40
C VAL A 433 -9.26 20.36 24.79
N GLU A 434 -9.34 20.27 23.46
CA GLU A 434 -10.26 19.34 22.79
C GLU A 434 -9.95 17.88 23.13
N TYR A 435 -8.67 17.51 23.16
CA TYR A 435 -8.26 16.16 23.53
C TYR A 435 -8.63 15.85 24.99
N LEU A 436 -8.44 16.80 25.91
CA LEU A 436 -8.90 16.69 27.29
C LEU A 436 -10.42 16.45 27.36
N SER A 437 -11.21 17.18 26.56
CA SER A 437 -12.66 16.98 26.47
C SER A 437 -13.01 15.56 26.00
N PHE A 438 -12.29 15.04 24.99
CA PHE A 438 -12.48 13.68 24.49
C PHE A 438 -12.10 12.61 25.54
N LEU A 439 -11.01 12.82 26.30
CA LEU A 439 -10.61 11.95 27.41
C LEU A 439 -11.66 11.94 28.53
N GLN A 440 -12.17 13.11 28.92
CA GLN A 440 -13.22 13.25 29.93
C GLN A 440 -14.52 12.56 29.50
N ALA A 441 -14.94 12.74 28.24
CA ALA A 441 -16.10 12.06 27.69
C ALA A 441 -15.92 10.53 27.65
N THR A 442 -14.70 10.07 27.34
CA THR A 442 -14.36 8.64 27.42
C THR A 442 -14.49 8.12 28.85
N PHE A 443 -13.90 8.84 29.82
CA PHE A 443 -13.96 8.46 31.23
C PHE A 443 -15.40 8.42 31.74
N ALA A 444 -16.22 9.44 31.43
CA ALA A 444 -17.63 9.48 31.81
C ALA A 444 -18.42 8.31 31.19
N SER A 445 -18.21 8.02 29.90
CA SER A 445 -18.87 6.89 29.23
C SER A 445 -18.49 5.55 29.87
N LEU A 446 -17.22 5.36 30.24
CA LEU A 446 -16.74 4.14 30.90
C LEU A 446 -17.34 3.90 32.30
N HIS A 447 -17.86 4.94 32.95
CA HIS A 447 -18.53 4.85 34.26
C HIS A 447 -20.05 4.72 34.16
N SER A 448 -20.62 4.75 32.96
CA SER A 448 -22.06 4.62 32.73
C SER A 448 -22.47 3.17 32.49
N ASP A 449 -23.67 2.79 32.90
CA ASP A 449 -24.25 1.47 32.63
C ASP A 449 -24.44 1.20 31.11
N SER A 450 -24.46 2.27 30.30
CA SER A 450 -24.57 2.24 28.84
C SER A 450 -23.24 2.63 28.16
N GLN A 451 -22.10 2.20 28.70
CA GLN A 451 -20.77 2.53 28.18
C GLN A 451 -20.65 2.25 26.67
N ASN A 452 -19.92 3.12 25.97
CA ASN A 452 -19.66 3.01 24.53
C ASN A 452 -18.16 3.08 24.20
N VAL A 453 -17.27 2.81 25.15
CA VAL A 453 -15.81 2.91 24.97
C VAL A 453 -15.23 1.64 24.32
N HIS A 454 -15.72 0.48 24.76
CA HIS A 454 -15.30 -0.82 24.25
C HIS A 454 -16.49 -1.70 23.86
N ALA A 455 -16.30 -2.52 22.82
CA ALA A 455 -17.33 -3.42 22.32
C ALA A 455 -16.75 -4.77 21.92
N GLY A 456 -17.51 -5.84 22.13
CA GLY A 456 -17.13 -7.20 21.77
C GLY A 456 -17.97 -7.78 20.63
N TYR A 457 -17.32 -8.49 19.71
CA TYR A 457 -17.91 -9.10 18.52
C TYR A 457 -17.49 -10.58 18.44
N PHE A 458 -18.44 -11.49 18.65
CA PHE A 458 -18.23 -12.87 19.10
C PHE A 458 -19.05 -13.97 18.40
N GLY A 459 -19.98 -13.63 17.50
CA GLY A 459 -20.70 -14.56 16.62
C GLY A 459 -21.83 -15.36 17.29
N GLU A 460 -21.67 -15.74 18.55
CA GLU A 460 -22.58 -16.67 19.25
C GLU A 460 -23.96 -16.08 19.63
N ASP A 461 -24.09 -14.75 19.69
CA ASP A 461 -25.34 -14.07 20.08
C ASP A 461 -26.52 -14.33 19.16
N ARG A 462 -26.24 -14.74 17.93
CA ARG A 462 -27.23 -14.96 16.87
C ARG A 462 -27.28 -16.42 16.42
N GLY A 463 -26.69 -17.33 17.19
CA GLY A 463 -26.59 -18.77 16.89
C GLY A 463 -25.20 -19.18 16.37
N SER A 464 -25.06 -20.45 15.96
CA SER A 464 -23.84 -20.96 15.33
C SER A 464 -24.02 -21.12 13.81
N GLY A 465 -22.98 -20.83 13.03
CA GLY A 465 -22.94 -21.02 11.57
C GLY A 465 -22.71 -19.75 10.74
N ASP A 466 -22.60 -19.92 9.42
CA ASP A 466 -22.26 -18.85 8.46
C ASP A 466 -23.24 -17.66 8.49
N GLU A 467 -24.52 -17.90 8.74
CA GLU A 467 -25.56 -16.84 8.82
C GLU A 467 -25.29 -15.88 10.01
N ALA A 468 -24.85 -16.39 11.16
CA ALA A 468 -24.55 -15.59 12.34
C ALA A 468 -23.27 -14.78 12.16
N ILE A 469 -22.22 -15.40 11.60
CA ILE A 469 -20.95 -14.73 11.25
C ILE A 469 -21.22 -13.57 10.28
N GLN A 470 -22.02 -13.82 9.24
CA GLN A 470 -22.36 -12.82 8.24
C GLN A 470 -23.09 -11.62 8.85
N ALA A 471 -24.08 -11.85 9.71
CA ALA A 471 -24.88 -10.78 10.31
C ALA A 471 -24.08 -9.90 11.29
N GLU A 472 -23.02 -10.44 11.91
CA GLU A 472 -22.14 -9.68 12.78
C GLU A 472 -21.06 -8.91 12.02
N VAL A 473 -20.45 -9.53 11.00
CA VAL A 473 -19.52 -8.81 10.11
C VAL A 473 -20.25 -7.65 9.43
N ASP A 474 -21.50 -7.84 9.00
CA ASP A 474 -22.34 -6.76 8.47
C ASP A 474 -22.58 -5.65 9.51
N ASP A 475 -22.81 -5.99 10.79
CA ASP A 475 -22.94 -4.98 11.86
C ASP A 475 -21.64 -4.20 12.10
N ILE A 476 -20.49 -4.89 12.15
CA ILE A 476 -19.16 -4.25 12.26
C ILE A 476 -18.92 -3.30 11.09
N LEU A 477 -19.20 -3.75 9.87
CA LEU A 477 -18.94 -2.99 8.65
C LEU A 477 -19.94 -1.83 8.45
N LYS A 478 -21.21 -1.98 8.83
CA LYS A 478 -22.19 -0.89 8.85
C LYS A 478 -21.82 0.21 9.85
N ASN A 479 -21.27 -0.19 10.99
CA ASN A 479 -20.81 0.74 12.02
C ASN A 479 -19.40 1.29 11.73
N LYS A 480 -18.76 0.94 10.60
CA LYS A 480 -17.40 1.37 10.26
C LYS A 480 -17.27 2.89 10.22
N GLU A 481 -18.19 3.60 9.58
CA GLU A 481 -18.15 5.08 9.51
C GLU A 481 -18.28 5.71 10.90
N LYS A 482 -19.09 5.11 11.77
CA LYS A 482 -19.24 5.52 13.17
C LYS A 482 -17.95 5.28 13.97
N LEU A 483 -17.28 4.15 13.73
CA LEU A 483 -15.99 3.83 14.35
C LEU A 483 -14.88 4.79 13.93
N LEU A 484 -14.94 5.35 12.72
CA LEU A 484 -13.96 6.30 12.19
C LEU A 484 -14.22 7.75 12.63
N SER A 485 -15.48 8.11 12.92
CA SER A 485 -15.85 9.47 13.33
C SER A 485 -15.52 9.77 14.79
N PHE A 486 -15.08 11.00 15.09
CA PHE A 486 -14.93 11.47 16.48
C PHE A 486 -16.24 11.92 17.11
N SER A 487 -17.25 12.29 16.32
CA SER A 487 -18.53 12.76 16.83
C SER A 487 -19.72 12.13 16.13
N ASP A 488 -20.86 12.08 16.84
CA ASP A 488 -22.14 11.68 16.28
C ASP A 488 -22.80 12.82 15.47
N ARG A 489 -24.05 12.63 15.02
CA ARG A 489 -24.81 13.65 14.28
C ARG A 489 -25.24 14.84 15.14
N HIS A 490 -25.19 14.71 16.46
CA HIS A 490 -25.59 15.71 17.44
C HIS A 490 -24.39 16.44 18.06
N GLY A 491 -23.16 16.10 17.65
CA GLY A 491 -21.93 16.71 18.14
C GLY A 491 -21.38 16.06 19.41
N ASN A 492 -21.94 14.94 19.88
CA ASN A 492 -21.40 14.22 21.03
C ASN A 492 -20.19 13.38 20.63
N TRP A 493 -19.24 13.20 21.53
CA TRP A 493 -18.06 12.37 21.30
C TRP A 493 -18.41 10.89 21.11
N GLU A 494 -17.89 10.29 20.04
CA GLU A 494 -17.95 8.85 19.76
C GLU A 494 -16.73 8.16 20.37
N THR A 495 -16.87 7.72 21.62
CA THR A 495 -15.78 7.21 22.44
C THR A 495 -15.32 5.79 22.11
N ARG A 496 -16.10 5.06 21.29
CA ARG A 496 -15.79 3.67 20.92
C ARG A 496 -14.50 3.55 20.14
N ARG A 497 -13.52 2.85 20.70
CA ARG A 497 -12.22 2.63 20.04
C ARG A 497 -11.45 1.38 20.44
N PHE A 498 -11.94 0.62 21.41
CA PHE A 498 -11.38 -0.68 21.79
C PHE A 498 -12.34 -1.80 21.39
N LEU A 499 -11.87 -2.72 20.56
CA LEU A 499 -12.70 -3.74 19.92
C LEU A 499 -12.18 -5.11 20.33
N PHE A 500 -13.07 -5.97 20.81
CA PHE A 500 -12.74 -7.34 21.21
C PHE A 500 -13.37 -8.31 20.23
N SER A 501 -12.60 -9.29 19.74
CA SER A 501 -13.08 -10.24 18.75
C SER A 501 -12.46 -11.62 18.89
N LYS A 502 -13.17 -12.64 18.39
CA LYS A 502 -12.59 -13.97 18.19
C LYS A 502 -11.63 -13.96 17.00
N TRP A 503 -10.56 -14.75 17.08
CA TRP A 503 -9.62 -14.93 15.96
C TRP A 503 -10.28 -15.40 14.65
N THR A 504 -11.35 -16.18 14.74
CA THR A 504 -12.12 -16.67 13.58
C THR A 504 -12.76 -15.54 12.75
N LEU A 505 -12.96 -14.37 13.36
CA LEU A 505 -13.52 -13.18 12.69
C LEU A 505 -12.43 -12.25 12.16
N ARG A 506 -11.14 -12.61 12.25
CA ARG A 506 -10.04 -11.78 11.71
C ARG A 506 -10.28 -11.40 10.25
N GLU A 507 -10.87 -12.30 9.45
CA GLU A 507 -11.20 -12.04 8.04
C GLU A 507 -12.33 -11.01 7.83
N GLY A 508 -13.11 -10.68 8.86
CA GLY A 508 -14.18 -9.68 8.81
C GLY A 508 -13.71 -8.27 9.17
N TRP A 509 -12.53 -8.14 9.77
CA TRP A 509 -11.97 -6.85 10.13
C TRP A 509 -11.35 -6.18 8.91
N ASP A 510 -11.89 -5.03 8.52
CA ASP A 510 -11.35 -4.23 7.42
C ASP A 510 -11.49 -2.74 7.72
N ASN A 511 -10.74 -2.27 8.72
CA ASN A 511 -10.76 -0.88 9.16
C ASN A 511 -9.36 -0.24 9.04
N PRO A 512 -9.19 0.82 8.23
CA PRO A 512 -7.89 1.48 8.00
C PRO A 512 -7.31 2.14 9.26
N ASN A 513 -8.12 2.42 10.28
CA ASN A 513 -7.69 3.14 11.48
C ASN A 513 -7.37 2.21 12.66
N VAL A 514 -7.24 0.90 12.42
CA VAL A 514 -6.64 -0.01 13.40
C VAL A 514 -5.13 0.25 13.45
N PHE A 515 -4.65 0.73 14.58
CA PHE A 515 -3.23 1.01 14.83
C PHE A 515 -2.62 0.05 15.84
N VAL A 516 -3.44 -0.62 16.65
CA VAL A 516 -2.98 -1.59 17.64
C VAL A 516 -3.75 -2.88 17.47
N ILE A 517 -3.03 -3.99 17.37
CA ILE A 517 -3.60 -5.33 17.45
C ILE A 517 -2.92 -6.04 18.62
N ALA A 518 -3.71 -6.53 19.56
CA ALA A 518 -3.24 -7.33 20.68
C ALA A 518 -3.78 -8.75 20.55
N LYS A 519 -2.87 -9.72 20.45
CA LYS A 519 -3.20 -11.14 20.38
C LYS A 519 -3.01 -11.76 21.77
N LEU A 520 -4.12 -12.11 22.43
CA LEU A 520 -4.09 -12.69 23.77
C LEU A 520 -4.00 -14.24 23.78
N ARG A 521 -3.98 -14.86 22.60
CA ARG A 521 -3.85 -16.32 22.38
C ARG A 521 -2.45 -16.72 21.92
N SER A 522 -1.99 -17.90 22.31
CA SER A 522 -0.91 -18.62 21.63
C SER A 522 -1.39 -19.25 20.30
N SER A 523 -0.58 -19.15 19.24
CA SER A 523 -0.96 -19.55 17.87
C SER A 523 -1.64 -20.93 17.74
N GLY A 524 -2.67 -21.00 16.89
CA GLY A 524 -3.06 -22.23 16.19
C GLY A 524 -2.34 -22.33 14.83
N SER A 525 -2.32 -23.52 14.23
CA SER A 525 -1.64 -23.83 12.97
C SER A 525 -2.23 -23.09 11.75
N GLU A 526 -1.71 -21.90 11.45
CA GLU A 526 -1.95 -21.21 10.17
C GLU A 526 -0.65 -20.83 9.46
N SER A 527 -0.69 -20.87 8.13
CA SER A 527 0.49 -20.92 7.27
C SER A 527 1.03 -19.56 6.81
N SER A 528 0.36 -18.43 7.09
CA SER A 528 0.79 -17.10 6.61
C SER A 528 0.63 -16.01 7.68
N LYS A 529 1.76 -15.47 8.17
CA LYS A 529 1.83 -14.43 9.19
C LYS A 529 1.49 -13.05 8.62
N ILE A 530 1.81 -12.79 7.35
CA ILE A 530 1.42 -11.53 6.70
C ILE A 530 -0.11 -11.39 6.60
N GLN A 531 -0.84 -12.48 6.39
CA GLN A 531 -2.30 -12.45 6.36
C GLN A 531 -2.91 -12.16 7.74
N GLU A 532 -2.24 -12.57 8.83
CA GLU A 532 -2.65 -12.25 10.20
C GLU A 532 -2.62 -10.73 10.47
N VAL A 533 -1.56 -10.05 10.02
CA VAL A 533 -1.40 -8.59 10.18
C VAL A 533 -2.14 -7.78 9.11
N GLY A 534 -2.40 -8.37 7.94
CA GLY A 534 -2.76 -7.72 6.67
C GLY A 534 -3.96 -6.77 6.67
N ARG A 535 -4.83 -6.86 7.69
CA ARG A 535 -6.05 -6.03 7.81
C ARG A 535 -5.84 -4.75 8.61
N GLY A 536 -4.85 -4.74 9.50
CA GLY A 536 -4.35 -3.52 10.13
C GLY A 536 -3.39 -2.72 9.24
N LEU A 537 -2.87 -3.33 8.17
CA LEU A 537 -1.86 -2.74 7.29
C LEU A 537 -2.37 -1.64 6.36
N ARG A 538 -3.68 -1.43 6.21
CA ARG A 538 -4.20 -0.36 5.37
C ARG A 538 -3.79 1.01 5.92
N LEU A 539 -3.42 1.92 5.01
CA LEU A 539 -3.19 3.32 5.35
C LEU A 539 -4.44 3.93 6.01
N PRO A 540 -4.28 4.75 7.07
CA PRO A 540 -5.38 5.30 7.83
C PRO A 540 -6.11 6.39 7.05
N VAL A 541 -7.34 6.69 7.48
CA VAL A 541 -8.11 7.84 7.02
C VAL A 541 -8.24 8.88 8.12
N ASP A 542 -8.16 10.15 7.75
CA ASP A 542 -8.40 11.27 8.67
C ASP A 542 -9.91 11.51 8.90
N GLU A 543 -10.27 12.40 9.82
CA GLU A 543 -11.67 12.74 10.15
C GLU A 543 -12.47 13.34 8.97
N ASN A 544 -11.80 13.77 7.90
CA ASN A 544 -12.42 14.28 6.68
C ASN A 544 -12.63 13.17 5.62
N GLY A 545 -12.12 11.96 5.87
CA GLY A 545 -12.23 10.83 4.96
C GLY A 545 -11.10 10.71 3.95
N HIS A 546 -10.07 11.55 4.02
CA HIS A 546 -8.89 11.44 3.15
C HIS A 546 -7.97 10.33 3.63
N ARG A 547 -7.36 9.60 2.69
CA ARG A 547 -6.37 8.58 3.01
C ARG A 547 -5.02 9.24 3.25
N VAL A 548 -4.45 9.01 4.43
CA VAL A 548 -3.19 9.63 4.82
C VAL A 548 -2.03 8.76 4.34
N GLN A 549 -1.23 9.30 3.41
CA GLN A 549 -0.09 8.61 2.80
C GLN A 549 1.11 8.54 3.77
N GLN A 550 2.04 7.60 3.55
CA GLN A 550 3.22 7.46 4.42
C GLN A 550 4.14 8.68 4.41
N GLU A 551 4.18 9.43 3.30
CA GLU A 551 4.93 10.68 3.17
C GLU A 551 4.28 11.85 3.93
N GLU A 552 2.99 11.75 4.25
CA GLU A 552 2.24 12.73 5.04
C GLU A 552 2.29 12.41 6.53
N TRP A 553 2.11 11.14 6.88
CA TRP A 553 2.16 10.65 8.25
C TRP A 553 2.67 9.21 8.27
N PRO A 554 3.84 8.93 8.88
CA PRO A 554 4.45 7.61 8.90
C PRO A 554 3.67 6.67 9.84
N SER A 555 2.56 6.14 9.34
CA SER A 555 1.63 5.29 10.05
C SER A 555 2.19 3.88 10.24
N ARG A 556 2.05 3.37 11.47
CA ARG A 556 2.58 2.07 11.90
C ARG A 556 1.55 1.30 12.69
N LEU A 557 1.53 -0.02 12.53
CA LEU A 557 0.71 -0.96 13.26
C LEU A 557 1.53 -1.52 14.42
N ALA A 558 1.12 -1.24 15.66
CA ALA A 558 1.62 -1.90 16.85
C ALA A 558 0.98 -3.30 16.96
N PHE A 559 1.78 -4.35 16.84
CA PHE A 559 1.35 -5.74 16.93
C PHE A 559 1.91 -6.35 18.22
N LEU A 560 1.04 -6.51 19.23
CA LEU A 560 1.40 -7.07 20.52
C LEU A 560 1.11 -8.57 20.54
N ILE A 561 2.16 -9.35 20.80
CA ILE A 561 2.13 -10.82 20.83
C ILE A 561 2.81 -11.37 22.08
N GLY A 562 2.48 -12.61 22.42
CA GLY A 562 3.14 -13.34 23.48
C GLY A 562 4.63 -13.62 23.19
N TYR A 563 5.42 -13.85 24.24
CA TYR A 563 6.86 -14.12 24.14
C TYR A 563 7.14 -15.49 23.52
N ASP A 564 6.18 -16.41 23.64
CA ASP A 564 6.14 -17.69 22.93
C ASP A 564 6.22 -17.50 21.40
N GLU A 565 5.80 -16.35 20.89
CA GLU A 565 5.85 -15.99 19.46
C GLU A 565 7.06 -15.10 19.10
N LYS A 566 8.17 -15.15 19.84
CA LYS A 566 9.36 -14.33 19.53
C LYS A 566 9.92 -14.54 18.12
N ALA A 567 9.73 -15.72 17.52
CA ALA A 567 10.13 -16.00 16.14
C ALA A 567 9.22 -15.35 15.09
N PHE A 568 8.08 -14.79 15.50
CA PHE A 568 7.09 -14.21 14.59
C PHE A 568 7.67 -13.08 13.73
N ALA A 569 8.48 -12.19 14.30
CA ALA A 569 9.07 -11.08 13.56
C ALA A 569 9.99 -11.57 12.44
N SER A 570 10.91 -12.49 12.76
CA SER A 570 11.77 -13.12 11.76
C SER A 570 10.97 -13.88 10.71
N MET A 571 9.95 -14.66 11.13
CA MET A 571 9.11 -15.41 10.19
C MET A 571 8.32 -14.51 9.25
N LEU A 572 7.81 -13.37 9.74
CA LEU A 572 7.09 -12.39 8.94
C LEU A 572 8.01 -11.70 7.93
N VAL A 573 9.21 -11.29 8.35
CA VAL A 573 10.21 -10.69 7.46
C VAL A 573 10.65 -11.70 6.40
N ASP A 574 10.90 -12.94 6.79
CA ASP A 574 11.25 -14.02 5.87
C ASP A 574 10.12 -14.30 4.87
N GLU A 575 8.87 -14.32 5.33
CA GLU A 575 7.70 -14.51 4.47
C GLU A 575 7.57 -13.39 3.43
N ILE A 576 7.75 -12.13 3.83
CA ILE A 576 7.72 -10.98 2.92
C ILE A 576 8.85 -11.06 1.90
N ASN A 577 10.06 -11.37 2.35
CA ASN A 577 11.22 -11.46 1.46
C ASN A 577 11.15 -12.67 0.51
N ARG A 578 10.46 -13.75 0.88
CA ARG A 578 10.17 -14.87 -0.04
C ARG A 578 9.28 -14.45 -1.20
N ASP A 579 8.48 -13.40 -1.05
CA ASP A 579 7.66 -12.85 -2.13
C ASP A 579 8.42 -11.89 -3.05
N SER A 580 9.73 -11.68 -2.80
CA SER A 580 10.59 -10.90 -3.67
C SER A 580 10.72 -11.52 -5.06
N LYS A 581 10.74 -10.64 -6.07
CA LYS A 581 11.02 -10.98 -7.48
C LYS A 581 12.41 -11.61 -7.67
N VAL A 582 13.37 -11.28 -6.80
CA VAL A 582 14.75 -11.80 -6.86
C VAL A 582 15.17 -12.30 -5.48
N GLN A 583 15.38 -13.62 -5.39
CA GLN A 583 15.92 -14.24 -4.18
C GLN A 583 17.43 -14.05 -4.15
N LEU A 584 17.92 -13.18 -3.26
CA LEU A 584 19.34 -12.91 -3.16
C LEU A 584 20.08 -14.11 -2.56
N ASN A 585 21.02 -14.65 -3.31
CA ASN A 585 21.94 -15.66 -2.83
C ASN A 585 23.15 -14.99 -2.16
N GLU A 586 23.35 -15.23 -0.86
CA GLU A 586 24.43 -14.59 -0.10
C GLU A 586 25.80 -15.24 -0.32
N GLN A 587 25.84 -16.40 -0.98
CA GLN A 587 27.06 -17.17 -1.25
C GLN A 587 27.60 -16.93 -2.66
N LYS A 588 26.72 -16.64 -3.63
CA LYS A 588 27.09 -16.53 -5.04
C LYS A 588 26.22 -15.53 -5.78
N LEU A 589 26.83 -14.73 -6.65
CA LEU A 589 26.12 -13.90 -7.61
C LEU A 589 25.51 -14.80 -8.71
N ASP A 590 24.19 -14.88 -8.73
CA ASP A 590 23.43 -15.69 -9.68
C ASP A 590 22.89 -14.89 -10.88
N GLU A 591 22.37 -15.60 -11.88
CA GLU A 591 21.82 -15.01 -13.10
C GLU A 591 20.66 -14.03 -12.82
N ALA A 592 19.87 -14.27 -11.77
CA ALA A 592 18.73 -13.41 -11.43
C ALA A 592 19.21 -12.07 -10.85
N MET A 593 20.22 -12.09 -9.99
CA MET A 593 20.87 -10.88 -9.46
C MET A 593 21.54 -10.07 -10.58
N ILE A 594 22.25 -10.75 -11.49
CA ILE A 594 22.88 -10.11 -12.66
C ILE A 594 21.82 -9.45 -13.55
N ALA A 595 20.77 -10.18 -13.91
CA ALA A 595 19.71 -9.68 -14.78
C ALA A 595 19.01 -8.46 -14.16
N LEU A 596 18.77 -8.46 -12.85
CA LEU A 596 18.18 -7.31 -12.14
C LEU A 596 19.09 -6.09 -12.21
N ILE A 597 20.37 -6.23 -11.83
CA ILE A 597 21.33 -5.13 -11.88
C ILE A 597 21.43 -4.56 -13.30
N VAL A 598 21.63 -5.44 -14.29
CA VAL A 598 21.80 -5.02 -15.68
C VAL A 598 20.55 -4.32 -16.19
N THR A 599 19.35 -4.86 -15.93
CA THR A 599 18.09 -4.26 -16.39
C THR A 599 17.86 -2.89 -15.76
N GLU A 600 18.07 -2.74 -14.45
CA GLU A 600 17.88 -1.46 -13.77
C GLU A 600 18.93 -0.43 -14.21
N ARG A 601 20.19 -0.84 -14.38
CA ARG A 601 21.25 0.04 -14.87
C ARG A 601 21.06 0.41 -16.33
N GLN A 602 20.51 -0.48 -17.17
CA GLN A 602 20.21 -0.20 -18.57
C GLN A 602 19.13 0.86 -18.78
N LYS A 603 18.23 1.06 -17.81
CA LYS A 603 17.27 2.18 -17.84
C LYS A 603 17.97 3.54 -17.81
N VAL A 604 19.19 3.58 -17.28
CA VAL A 604 19.99 4.80 -17.10
C VAL A 604 21.15 4.84 -18.09
N ASP A 605 21.87 3.73 -18.26
CA ASP A 605 22.98 3.56 -19.21
C ASP A 605 22.69 2.36 -20.12
N PRO A 606 22.13 2.57 -21.33
CA PRO A 606 21.80 1.50 -22.26
C PRO A 606 22.99 0.63 -22.69
N ALA A 607 24.24 1.10 -22.50
CA ALA A 607 25.45 0.35 -22.81
C ALA A 607 25.96 -0.48 -21.62
N PHE A 608 25.28 -0.45 -20.47
CA PHE A 608 25.60 -1.29 -19.33
C PHE A 608 25.28 -2.76 -19.64
N THR A 609 26.26 -3.64 -19.47
CA THR A 609 26.14 -5.07 -19.80
C THR A 609 26.54 -5.95 -18.62
N GLU A 610 26.14 -7.21 -18.66
CA GLU A 610 26.59 -8.24 -17.70
C GLU A 610 28.12 -8.31 -17.63
N LEU A 611 28.80 -8.22 -18.77
CA LEU A 611 30.26 -8.30 -18.82
C LEU A 611 30.90 -7.15 -18.05
N ARG A 612 30.39 -5.92 -18.22
CA ARG A 612 30.86 -4.73 -17.50
C ARG A 612 30.61 -4.84 -15.99
N LEU A 613 29.48 -5.42 -15.58
CA LEU A 613 29.19 -5.70 -14.16
C LEU A 613 30.21 -6.67 -13.58
N LEU A 614 30.43 -7.82 -14.23
CA LEU A 614 31.33 -8.85 -13.75
C LEU A 614 32.79 -8.35 -13.69
N GLU A 615 33.22 -7.57 -14.67
CA GLU A 615 34.54 -6.93 -14.68
C GLU A 615 34.73 -5.98 -13.49
N ASP A 616 33.74 -5.13 -13.18
CA ASP A 616 33.81 -4.20 -12.04
C ASP A 616 33.84 -4.94 -10.70
N LEU A 617 33.03 -5.99 -10.54
CA LEU A 617 33.00 -6.81 -9.33
C LEU A 617 34.30 -7.60 -9.11
N ASP A 618 34.90 -8.13 -10.18
CA ASP A 618 36.18 -8.85 -10.13
C ASP A 618 37.34 -7.88 -9.83
N HIS A 619 37.34 -6.68 -10.43
CA HIS A 619 38.31 -5.62 -10.12
C HIS A 619 38.27 -5.21 -8.65
N LYS A 620 37.07 -5.13 -8.06
CA LYS A 620 36.89 -4.85 -6.63
C LYS A 620 37.10 -6.08 -5.72
N LYS A 621 37.40 -7.25 -6.29
CA LYS A 621 37.59 -8.54 -5.59
C LYS A 621 36.37 -8.98 -4.78
N LEU A 622 35.16 -8.58 -5.19
CA LEU A 622 33.92 -8.91 -4.48
C LEU A 622 33.48 -10.34 -4.76
N ILE A 623 33.80 -10.86 -5.94
CA ILE A 623 33.49 -12.22 -6.39
C ILE A 623 34.76 -12.93 -6.88
N ASN A 624 34.71 -14.27 -6.93
CA ASN A 624 35.70 -15.07 -7.63
C ASN A 624 35.23 -15.43 -9.06
N ARG A 625 36.07 -16.17 -9.82
CA ARG A 625 35.74 -16.63 -11.19
C ARG A 625 34.55 -17.59 -11.28
N SER A 626 34.10 -18.13 -10.15
CA SER A 626 32.88 -18.94 -10.03
C SER A 626 31.68 -18.10 -9.59
N ASN A 627 31.81 -16.77 -9.55
CA ASN A 627 30.87 -15.78 -9.03
C ASN A 627 30.54 -15.90 -7.53
N GLU A 628 31.34 -16.65 -6.76
CA GLU A 628 31.13 -16.79 -5.31
C GLU A 628 31.66 -15.54 -4.59
N PHE A 629 30.93 -15.07 -3.58
CA PHE A 629 31.32 -13.86 -2.85
C PHE A 629 32.54 -14.10 -1.97
N THR A 630 33.48 -13.17 -2.04
CA THR A 630 34.65 -13.18 -1.17
C THR A 630 34.20 -12.96 0.29
N PRO A 631 34.60 -13.80 1.26
CA PRO A 631 34.10 -13.71 2.64
C PRO A 631 34.41 -12.37 3.34
N SER A 632 35.49 -11.70 2.95
CA SER A 632 35.95 -10.45 3.53
C SER A 632 36.75 -9.65 2.52
N VAL A 633 36.36 -8.40 2.30
CA VAL A 633 36.98 -7.44 1.40
C VAL A 633 37.06 -6.09 2.13
N THR A 634 38.25 -5.48 2.09
CA THR A 634 38.48 -4.15 2.67
C THR A 634 38.48 -3.10 1.57
N LEU A 635 37.51 -2.19 1.60
CA LEU A 635 37.43 -1.02 0.71
C LEU A 635 37.24 0.23 1.57
N ASN A 636 37.94 1.31 1.25
CA ASN A 636 37.84 2.61 1.95
C ASN A 636 38.00 2.53 3.49
N GLY A 637 38.80 1.57 3.98
CA GLY A 637 39.04 1.38 5.42
C GLY A 637 38.01 0.53 6.16
N GLU A 638 36.92 0.11 5.51
CA GLU A 638 35.91 -0.78 6.09
C GLU A 638 36.06 -2.20 5.54
N THR A 639 35.81 -3.21 6.38
CA THR A 639 35.91 -4.63 6.00
C THR A 639 34.53 -5.28 6.06
N LYS A 640 34.03 -5.78 4.92
CA LYS A 640 32.71 -6.41 4.77
C LYS A 640 32.81 -7.62 3.83
N SER A 641 31.81 -8.49 3.78
CA SER A 641 31.78 -9.55 2.78
C SER A 641 31.56 -8.96 1.37
N GLY A 642 31.96 -9.71 0.34
CA GLY A 642 31.72 -9.34 -1.06
C GLY A 642 30.23 -9.14 -1.35
N PHE A 643 29.37 -9.94 -0.72
CA PHE A 643 27.91 -9.76 -0.78
C PHE A 643 27.46 -8.44 -0.15
N ALA A 644 27.96 -8.08 1.02
CA ALA A 644 27.61 -6.83 1.68
C ALA A 644 28.06 -5.60 0.85
N TRP A 645 29.25 -5.65 0.26
CA TRP A 645 29.72 -4.62 -0.67
C TRP A 645 28.88 -4.55 -1.95
N LEU A 646 28.46 -5.69 -2.49
CA LEU A 646 27.57 -5.74 -3.65
C LEU A 646 26.27 -4.97 -3.36
N LEU A 647 25.66 -5.18 -2.19
CA LEU A 647 24.43 -4.49 -1.79
C LEU A 647 24.61 -2.97 -1.66
N GLU A 648 25.82 -2.48 -1.35
CA GLU A 648 26.13 -1.06 -1.27
C GLU A 648 26.36 -0.42 -2.64
N PHE A 649 27.07 -1.10 -3.55
CA PHE A 649 27.30 -0.59 -4.91
C PHE A 649 26.05 -0.67 -5.79
N TYR A 650 25.22 -1.69 -5.56
CA TYR A 650 24.03 -2.00 -6.35
C TYR A 650 22.78 -2.00 -5.45
N PRO A 651 22.34 -0.81 -4.99
CA PRO A 651 21.20 -0.67 -4.07
C PRO A 651 19.86 -1.18 -4.65
N GLU A 652 19.76 -1.37 -5.96
CA GLU A 652 18.65 -2.08 -6.60
C GLU A 652 18.44 -3.50 -6.05
N LEU A 653 19.50 -4.18 -5.60
CA LEU A 653 19.39 -5.49 -4.95
C LEU A 653 18.84 -5.37 -3.52
N THR A 654 19.19 -4.31 -2.78
CA THR A 654 18.60 -4.07 -1.45
C THR A 654 17.13 -3.70 -1.54
N GLN A 655 16.70 -3.06 -2.63
CA GLN A 655 15.28 -2.79 -2.90
C GLN A 655 14.46 -4.07 -3.13
N ALA A 656 15.10 -5.18 -3.50
CA ALA A 656 14.47 -6.48 -3.62
C ALA A 656 14.15 -7.12 -2.25
N ARG A 657 14.64 -6.59 -1.13
CA ARG A 657 14.23 -7.01 0.23
C ARG A 657 13.39 -5.91 0.90
N VAL A 658 12.54 -6.30 1.85
CA VAL A 658 11.83 -5.33 2.69
C VAL A 658 12.85 -4.55 3.53
N ARG A 659 12.72 -3.22 3.56
CA ARG A 659 13.65 -2.40 4.33
C ARG A 659 13.47 -2.66 5.83
N ALA A 660 14.58 -2.66 6.57
CA ALA A 660 14.62 -2.94 8.00
C ALA A 660 13.81 -1.94 8.84
N ASP A 661 13.50 -0.75 8.32
CA ASP A 661 12.65 0.23 9.00
C ASP A 661 11.15 -0.07 8.87
N ARG A 662 10.74 -0.92 7.92
CA ARG A 662 9.32 -1.24 7.71
C ARG A 662 8.78 -2.16 8.78
N ILE A 663 9.57 -3.14 9.23
CA ILE A 663 9.20 -4.09 10.29
C ILE A 663 10.26 -4.04 11.38
N ARG A 664 9.85 -3.74 12.61
CA ARG A 664 10.77 -3.51 13.73
C ARG A 664 10.43 -4.41 14.91
N ASP A 665 11.48 -4.95 15.53
CA ASP A 665 11.42 -5.52 16.87
C ASP A 665 11.72 -4.45 17.92
N ASN A 666 11.12 -4.62 19.10
CA ASN A 666 11.16 -3.79 20.31
C ASN A 666 12.59 -3.34 20.72
N LYS A 667 13.17 -2.41 19.95
CA LYS A 667 14.30 -1.57 20.35
C LYS A 667 13.80 -0.13 20.40
N PRO A 668 14.03 0.60 21.50
CA PRO A 668 13.65 1.99 21.60
C PRO A 668 14.23 2.78 20.42
N ALA A 669 13.40 3.66 19.88
CA ALA A 669 13.57 4.39 18.64
C ALA A 669 14.68 5.46 18.68
N SER A 670 15.93 5.09 18.97
CA SER A 670 17.06 6.03 18.90
C SER A 670 17.65 6.19 17.49
N ARG A 671 17.16 5.46 16.47
CA ARG A 671 17.71 5.48 15.09
C ARG A 671 16.82 6.11 14.01
N LEU A 672 15.64 6.60 14.37
CA LEU A 672 14.62 7.07 13.41
C LEU A 672 14.45 8.59 13.39
N ARG A 673 15.10 9.25 14.34
CA ARG A 673 15.15 10.69 14.48
C ARG A 673 16.59 11.12 14.35
N VAL A 674 16.83 12.22 13.65
CA VAL A 674 18.12 12.89 13.59
C VAL A 674 17.97 14.20 14.36
N ARG A 675 18.85 14.42 15.33
CA ARG A 675 18.88 15.67 16.10
C ARG A 675 19.49 16.79 15.28
N LEU A 676 18.85 17.95 15.34
CA LEU A 676 19.33 19.16 14.68
C LEU A 676 20.41 19.80 15.55
N ARG A 677 21.44 20.37 14.93
CA ARG A 677 22.34 21.30 15.62
C ARG A 677 21.69 22.68 15.62
N LYS A 678 20.94 23.00 16.67
CA LYS A 678 20.18 24.26 16.78
C LYS A 678 21.04 25.49 16.52
N GLU A 679 22.25 25.54 17.05
CA GLU A 679 23.20 26.64 16.85
C GLU A 679 23.50 26.91 15.36
N ASN A 680 23.57 25.85 14.54
CA ASN A 680 23.82 25.97 13.10
C ASN A 680 22.55 26.36 12.33
N TRP A 681 21.40 25.84 12.75
CA TRP A 681 20.10 26.23 12.18
C TRP A 681 19.75 27.69 12.49
N GLU A 682 20.07 28.18 13.68
CA GLU A 682 19.87 29.57 14.09
C GLU A 682 20.64 30.56 13.22
N GLN A 683 21.82 30.17 12.70
CA GLN A 683 22.56 30.97 11.71
C GLN A 683 21.84 31.10 10.36
N LEU A 684 20.86 30.23 10.07
CA LEU A 684 20.01 30.29 8.90
C LEU A 684 18.66 31.01 9.16
N SER A 685 18.38 31.44 10.39
CA SER A 685 17.06 31.99 10.78
C SER A 685 16.57 33.14 9.90
N SER A 686 17.46 34.08 9.54
CA SER A 686 17.15 35.26 8.73
C SER A 686 16.58 34.92 7.34
N ILE A 687 17.13 33.91 6.66
CA ILE A 687 16.61 33.43 5.38
C ILE A 687 15.42 32.48 5.57
N TRP A 688 15.39 31.74 6.67
CA TRP A 688 14.34 30.75 6.94
C TRP A 688 12.98 31.39 7.20
N GLU A 689 12.95 32.65 7.68
CA GLU A 689 11.73 33.44 7.74
C GLU A 689 11.13 33.71 6.34
N GLN A 690 11.95 33.80 5.30
CA GLN A 690 11.49 33.97 3.91
C GLN A 690 11.07 32.64 3.29
N PHE A 691 11.79 31.56 3.60
CA PHE A 691 11.46 30.21 3.13
C PHE A 691 10.22 29.63 3.79
N SER A 692 9.91 30.03 5.03
CA SER A 692 8.70 29.59 5.73
C SER A 692 7.41 30.27 5.25
N ARG A 693 7.52 31.37 4.48
CA ARG A 693 6.36 31.99 3.82
C ARG A 693 5.79 31.05 2.77
N ARG A 694 4.46 30.98 2.66
CA ARG A 694 3.83 30.27 1.55
C ARG A 694 3.77 31.14 0.32
N TYR A 695 3.97 30.51 -0.83
CA TYR A 695 3.92 31.18 -2.12
C TYR A 695 2.78 30.58 -2.93
N MET A 696 2.03 31.43 -3.62
CA MET A 696 1.03 31.04 -4.60
C MET A 696 1.57 31.31 -6.00
N LEU A 697 1.31 30.37 -6.92
CA LEU A 697 1.59 30.59 -8.33
C LEU A 697 0.50 31.47 -8.92
N GLN A 698 0.90 32.64 -9.42
CA GLN A 698 0.05 33.49 -10.23
C GLN A 698 0.47 33.34 -11.68
N PHE A 699 -0.40 32.74 -12.49
CA PHE A 699 -0.21 32.68 -13.94
C PHE A 699 -0.66 34.00 -14.58
N GLU A 700 0.10 34.48 -15.56
CA GLU A 700 -0.28 35.64 -16.37
C GLU A 700 -1.55 35.28 -17.17
N ARG A 701 -2.65 36.00 -16.93
CA ARG A 701 -3.94 35.74 -17.58
C ARG A 701 -4.03 36.52 -18.89
N SER A 702 -3.72 35.88 -20.01
CA SER A 702 -4.10 36.37 -21.34
C SER A 702 -5.30 35.58 -21.86
N GLY A 703 -6.46 36.23 -22.02
CA GLY A 703 -7.70 35.58 -22.45
C GLY A 703 -7.70 34.99 -23.86
N SER A 704 -6.65 35.23 -24.67
CA SER A 704 -6.48 34.71 -26.03
C SER A 704 -5.49 33.55 -26.14
N SER A 705 -4.80 33.17 -25.05
CA SER A 705 -3.72 32.18 -25.13
C SER A 705 -4.22 30.74 -25.18
N LEU A 706 -5.35 30.41 -24.54
CA LEU A 706 -5.84 29.02 -24.50
C LEU A 706 -6.43 28.60 -25.85
N GLU A 707 -7.14 29.49 -26.52
CA GLU A 707 -7.65 29.28 -27.88
C GLU A 707 -6.49 29.16 -28.88
N GLN A 708 -5.43 29.96 -28.71
CA GLN A 708 -4.22 29.87 -29.53
C GLN A 708 -3.50 28.54 -29.33
N ILE A 709 -3.25 28.13 -28.08
CA ILE A 709 -2.61 26.83 -27.78
C ILE A 709 -3.44 25.68 -28.35
N ALA A 710 -4.76 25.69 -28.12
CA ALA A 710 -5.65 24.67 -28.67
C ALA A 710 -5.62 24.66 -30.21
N ALA A 711 -5.59 25.83 -30.86
CA ALA A 711 -5.47 25.95 -32.30
C ALA A 711 -4.12 25.48 -32.85
N GLU A 712 -3.02 25.82 -32.20
CA GLU A 712 -1.65 25.43 -32.59
C GLU A 712 -1.48 23.91 -32.53
N VAL A 713 -1.97 23.28 -31.46
CA VAL A 713 -1.85 21.84 -31.27
C VAL A 713 -2.86 21.08 -32.13
N LEU A 714 -4.15 21.37 -31.98
CA LEU A 714 -5.20 20.53 -32.55
C LEU A 714 -5.33 20.70 -34.07
N ARG A 715 -4.72 21.71 -34.69
CA ARG A 715 -4.66 21.80 -36.15
C ARG A 715 -3.65 20.86 -36.79
N ASP A 716 -2.78 20.21 -36.01
CA ASP A 716 -1.84 19.24 -36.54
C ASP A 716 -2.57 17.94 -36.96
N PRO A 717 -2.63 17.62 -38.27
CA PRO A 717 -3.28 16.40 -38.75
C PRO A 717 -2.59 15.12 -38.23
N ALA A 718 -1.31 15.18 -37.85
CA ALA A 718 -0.56 14.03 -37.36
C ALA A 718 -1.09 13.50 -36.01
N LEU A 719 -1.79 14.32 -35.24
CA LEU A 719 -2.44 13.90 -33.99
C LEU A 719 -3.64 12.99 -34.23
N TYR A 720 -4.20 12.99 -35.44
CA TYR A 720 -5.40 12.24 -35.79
C TYR A 720 -5.02 10.91 -36.43
N ILE A 721 -5.10 9.84 -35.64
CA ILE A 721 -4.71 8.50 -36.07
C ILE A 721 -5.94 7.62 -36.18
N ARG A 722 -6.16 7.06 -37.37
CA ARG A 722 -7.13 5.98 -37.56
C ARG A 722 -6.51 4.68 -37.07
N GLN A 723 -7.22 4.00 -36.19
CA GLN A 723 -6.72 2.77 -35.62
C GLN A 723 -7.01 1.59 -36.54
N LYS A 724 -6.00 0.75 -36.79
CA LYS A 724 -6.16 -0.52 -37.49
C LYS A 724 -6.18 -1.67 -36.48
N PRO A 725 -6.93 -2.75 -36.73
CA PRO A 725 -6.77 -4.00 -35.99
C PRO A 725 -5.32 -4.51 -36.10
N SER A 726 -4.65 -4.73 -34.95
CA SER A 726 -3.34 -5.39 -34.91
C SER A 726 -3.51 -6.89 -34.68
N GLN A 727 -2.60 -7.68 -35.25
CA GLN A 727 -2.49 -9.11 -34.99
C GLN A 727 -1.09 -9.39 -34.45
N MET A 728 -1.02 -9.97 -33.25
CA MET A 728 0.22 -10.41 -32.66
C MET A 728 0.46 -11.87 -33.05
N GLN A 729 1.48 -12.15 -33.86
CA GLN A 729 1.91 -13.51 -34.16
C GLN A 729 3.09 -13.86 -33.25
N GLN A 730 2.91 -14.90 -32.44
CA GLN A 730 3.98 -15.51 -31.66
C GLN A 730 4.44 -16.78 -32.37
N ARG A 731 5.72 -16.85 -32.71
CA ARG A 731 6.33 -18.06 -33.29
C ARG A 731 7.44 -18.56 -32.37
N LEU A 732 7.46 -19.87 -32.14
CA LEU A 732 8.59 -20.53 -31.50
C LEU A 732 9.72 -20.64 -32.53
N VAL A 733 10.84 -19.98 -32.25
CA VAL A 733 12.06 -20.05 -33.03
C VAL A 733 13.06 -20.90 -32.26
N SER A 734 13.56 -21.93 -32.92
CA SER A 734 14.63 -22.77 -32.40
C SER A 734 15.95 -22.04 -32.58
N ASN A 735 16.66 -21.75 -31.49
CA ASN A 735 18.00 -21.20 -31.55
C ASN A 735 18.99 -22.37 -31.74
N GLU A 736 19.59 -22.50 -32.94
CA GLU A 736 20.37 -23.69 -33.34
C GLU A 736 21.63 -23.91 -32.47
N ASP A 737 22.14 -22.87 -31.81
CA ASP A 737 23.34 -22.96 -30.96
C ASP A 737 23.06 -23.57 -29.58
N ASN A 738 21.84 -23.43 -29.04
CA ASN A 738 21.54 -23.78 -27.63
C ASN A 738 20.35 -24.75 -27.45
N GLY A 739 19.68 -25.16 -28.52
CA GLY A 739 18.53 -26.09 -28.47
C GLY A 739 17.32 -25.58 -27.68
N ARG A 740 17.28 -24.28 -27.36
CA ARG A 740 16.17 -23.60 -26.67
C ARG A 740 15.20 -23.04 -27.70
N PHE A 741 13.91 -23.16 -27.39
CA PHE A 741 12.85 -22.49 -28.14
C PHE A 741 12.62 -21.11 -27.55
N GLU A 742 12.87 -20.08 -28.33
CA GLU A 742 12.57 -18.69 -28.00
C GLU A 742 11.25 -18.29 -28.66
N VAL A 743 10.45 -17.48 -27.98
CA VAL A 743 9.22 -16.92 -28.56
C VAL A 743 9.59 -15.64 -29.28
N ALA A 744 9.71 -15.69 -30.61
CA ALA A 744 9.79 -14.49 -31.41
C ALA A 744 8.39 -13.90 -31.58
N GLN A 745 8.20 -12.67 -31.09
CA GLN A 745 6.97 -11.91 -31.27
C GLN A 745 7.12 -11.01 -32.49
N ARG A 746 6.22 -11.14 -33.46
CA ARG A 746 6.14 -10.22 -34.59
C ARG A 746 4.79 -9.53 -34.56
N GLU A 747 4.83 -8.21 -34.33
CA GLU A 747 3.67 -7.35 -34.44
C GLU A 747 3.38 -7.10 -35.92
N GLY A 748 2.26 -7.60 -36.41
CA GLY A 748 1.79 -7.38 -37.78
C GLY A 748 0.54 -6.52 -37.77
N GLN A 749 0.54 -5.43 -38.55
CA GLN A 749 -0.72 -4.79 -38.92
C GLN A 749 -1.42 -5.68 -39.95
N LEU A 750 -2.71 -5.99 -39.75
CA LEU A 750 -3.50 -6.72 -40.76
C LEU A 750 -3.51 -5.90 -42.05
N ALA A 751 -2.80 -6.36 -43.07
CA ALA A 751 -2.65 -5.66 -44.34
C ALA A 751 -3.98 -5.46 -45.10
N ALA A 752 -5.04 -6.18 -44.70
CA ALA A 752 -6.31 -6.28 -45.40
C ALA A 752 -7.56 -5.86 -44.58
N SER A 753 -7.43 -5.11 -43.48
CA SER A 753 -8.60 -4.70 -42.67
C SER A 753 -8.94 -3.21 -42.78
N GLU A 754 -10.25 -2.92 -42.88
CA GLU A 754 -10.82 -1.58 -42.69
C GLU A 754 -10.43 -0.99 -41.32
N PHE A 755 -10.34 0.34 -41.24
CA PHE A 755 -10.06 1.06 -39.99
C PHE A 755 -11.18 0.84 -38.97
N MET A 756 -10.84 0.79 -37.68
CA MET A 756 -11.83 0.68 -36.61
C MET A 756 -12.75 1.90 -36.57
N ALA A 757 -13.99 1.70 -36.11
CA ALA A 757 -14.92 2.78 -35.87
C ALA A 757 -14.38 3.73 -34.78
N GLY A 758 -14.48 5.03 -35.01
CA GLY A 758 -14.07 6.01 -34.02
C GLY A 758 -15.18 6.33 -33.02
N MET A 759 -14.81 7.02 -31.96
CA MET A 759 -15.70 7.46 -30.89
C MET A 759 -16.76 8.44 -31.40
N LYS A 760 -17.88 8.50 -30.68
CA LYS A 760 -18.85 9.57 -30.87
C LYS A 760 -18.21 10.90 -30.51
N TYR A 761 -18.38 11.91 -31.36
CA TYR A 761 -17.77 13.23 -31.20
C TYR A 761 -17.96 13.84 -29.81
N GLY A 762 -19.19 13.84 -29.29
CA GLY A 762 -19.49 14.39 -27.96
C GLY A 762 -18.74 13.68 -26.84
N HIS A 763 -18.57 12.35 -26.94
CA HIS A 763 -17.77 11.59 -25.96
C HIS A 763 -16.29 11.93 -26.07
N PHE A 764 -15.75 11.95 -27.30
CA PHE A 764 -14.35 12.30 -27.57
C PHE A 764 -14.00 13.70 -27.03
N LEU A 765 -14.84 14.69 -27.32
CA LEU A 765 -14.66 16.07 -26.87
C LEU A 765 -14.71 16.20 -25.35
N LYS A 766 -15.65 15.52 -24.69
CA LYS A 766 -15.75 15.49 -23.22
C LYS A 766 -14.51 14.85 -22.60
N GLN A 767 -14.06 13.71 -23.12
CA GLN A 767 -12.87 13.02 -22.62
C GLN A 767 -11.62 13.91 -22.76
N LEU A 768 -11.48 14.59 -23.90
CA LEU A 768 -10.35 15.50 -24.09
C LEU A 768 -10.42 16.68 -23.10
N ALA A 769 -11.60 17.26 -22.89
CA ALA A 769 -11.81 18.33 -21.92
C ALA A 769 -11.48 17.88 -20.48
N LEU A 770 -11.92 16.68 -20.09
CA LEU A 770 -11.66 16.12 -18.76
C LEU A 770 -10.16 15.87 -18.53
N ARG A 771 -9.47 15.28 -19.52
CA ARG A 771 -8.02 14.97 -19.41
C ARG A 771 -7.11 16.19 -19.46
N THR A 772 -7.56 17.30 -20.06
CA THR A 772 -6.75 18.52 -20.24
C THR A 772 -7.20 19.68 -19.37
N SER A 773 -8.35 19.55 -18.70
CA SER A 773 -9.05 20.64 -17.99
C SER A 773 -9.36 21.87 -18.86
N LEU A 774 -9.30 21.72 -20.20
CA LEU A 774 -9.64 22.80 -21.13
C LEU A 774 -11.15 22.88 -21.34
N PRO A 775 -11.73 24.10 -21.34
CA PRO A 775 -13.15 24.29 -21.58
C PRO A 775 -13.61 23.76 -22.95
N VAL A 776 -14.81 23.16 -22.98
CA VAL A 776 -15.40 22.61 -24.21
C VAL A 776 -15.54 23.67 -25.31
N ASN A 777 -15.86 24.91 -24.95
CA ASN A 777 -15.97 26.03 -25.90
C ASN A 777 -14.64 26.44 -26.54
N VAL A 778 -13.49 26.09 -25.94
CA VAL A 778 -12.15 26.31 -26.51
C VAL A 778 -11.79 25.17 -27.47
N LEU A 779 -12.06 23.92 -27.08
CA LEU A 779 -11.72 22.72 -27.85
C LEU A 779 -12.65 22.52 -29.07
N HIS A 780 -13.95 22.73 -28.89
CA HIS A 780 -14.99 22.42 -29.88
C HIS A 780 -14.75 23.11 -31.24
N PRO A 781 -14.52 24.45 -31.32
CA PRO A 781 -14.40 25.12 -32.60
C PRO A 781 -13.25 24.60 -33.44
N VAL A 782 -12.09 24.34 -32.81
CA VAL A 782 -10.89 23.85 -33.50
C VAL A 782 -11.08 22.40 -33.95
N LEU A 783 -11.54 21.52 -33.05
CA LEU A 783 -11.78 20.11 -33.39
C LEU A 783 -12.84 19.94 -34.46
N MET A 784 -13.92 20.72 -34.39
CA MET A 784 -15.01 20.64 -35.38
C MET A 784 -14.55 21.14 -36.75
N ALA A 785 -13.76 22.21 -36.80
CA ALA A 785 -13.16 22.69 -38.05
C ALA A 785 -12.22 21.64 -38.64
N MET A 786 -11.34 21.04 -37.84
CA MET A 786 -10.45 19.96 -38.32
C MET A 786 -11.22 18.75 -38.81
N LEU A 787 -12.23 18.28 -38.05
CA LEU A 787 -13.03 17.13 -38.42
C LEU A 787 -13.80 17.38 -39.72
N ARG A 788 -14.42 18.55 -39.87
CA ARG A 788 -15.24 18.89 -41.05
C ARG A 788 -14.38 19.22 -42.27
N ASP A 789 -13.40 20.10 -42.12
CA ASP A 789 -12.71 20.77 -43.23
C ASP A 789 -11.46 20.00 -43.69
N VAL A 790 -10.78 19.29 -42.79
CA VAL A 790 -9.54 18.55 -43.10
C VAL A 790 -9.80 17.05 -43.16
N LEU A 791 -10.51 16.49 -42.18
CA LEU A 791 -10.78 15.05 -42.07
C LEU A 791 -12.07 14.61 -42.76
N GLN A 792 -12.76 15.53 -43.46
CA GLN A 792 -13.95 15.28 -44.29
C GLN A 792 -15.11 14.58 -43.54
N GLY A 793 -15.23 14.82 -42.23
CA GLY A 793 -16.24 14.21 -41.37
C GLY A 793 -15.97 12.75 -41.01
N ASP A 794 -14.77 12.22 -41.29
CA ASP A 794 -14.42 10.83 -40.98
C ASP A 794 -14.23 10.63 -39.47
N SER A 795 -15.26 10.12 -38.81
CA SER A 795 -15.26 9.88 -37.37
C SER A 795 -14.23 8.84 -36.93
N ARG A 796 -13.66 8.02 -37.83
CA ARG A 796 -12.64 7.00 -37.50
C ARG A 796 -11.32 7.60 -37.01
N TYR A 797 -11.11 8.90 -37.22
CA TYR A 797 -10.00 9.64 -36.64
C TYR A 797 -10.19 9.97 -35.15
N LEU A 798 -11.41 9.87 -34.62
CA LEU A 798 -11.71 10.07 -33.20
C LEU A 798 -11.41 8.79 -32.41
N SER A 799 -10.16 8.32 -32.45
CA SER A 799 -9.70 7.10 -31.79
C SER A 799 -9.09 7.38 -30.41
N GLU A 800 -8.89 6.35 -29.59
CA GLU A 800 -8.18 6.46 -28.31
C GLU A 800 -6.75 6.99 -28.51
N ILE A 801 -6.07 6.53 -29.57
CA ILE A 801 -4.71 6.99 -29.91
C ILE A 801 -4.70 8.48 -30.21
N SER A 802 -5.70 8.98 -30.95
CA SER A 802 -5.84 10.41 -31.23
C SER A 802 -6.07 11.21 -29.95
N LEU A 803 -6.93 10.68 -29.06
CA LEU A 803 -7.20 11.30 -27.76
C LEU A 803 -5.92 11.42 -26.93
N ASP A 804 -5.16 10.33 -26.79
CA ASP A 804 -3.89 10.30 -26.03
C ASP A 804 -2.84 11.22 -26.63
N ASN A 805 -2.70 11.25 -27.96
CA ASN A 805 -1.78 12.14 -28.65
C ASN A 805 -2.14 13.61 -28.41
N MET A 806 -3.43 13.96 -28.56
CA MET A 806 -3.91 15.33 -28.32
C MET A 806 -3.75 15.74 -26.87
N THR A 807 -4.10 14.86 -25.91
CA THR A 807 -3.92 15.13 -24.48
C THR A 807 -2.45 15.41 -24.17
N ARG A 808 -1.53 14.55 -24.60
CA ARG A 808 -0.08 14.73 -24.38
C ARG A 808 0.43 16.01 -25.03
N ALA A 809 0.06 16.28 -26.28
CA ALA A 809 0.52 17.46 -27.01
C ALA A 809 -0.02 18.76 -26.40
N LEU A 810 -1.31 18.80 -26.02
CA LEU A 810 -1.91 19.95 -25.34
C LEU A 810 -1.26 20.19 -23.98
N GLN A 811 -1.11 19.17 -23.16
CA GLN A 811 -0.46 19.30 -21.85
C GLN A 811 0.99 19.78 -21.98
N ALA A 812 1.76 19.24 -22.95
CA ALA A 812 3.11 19.68 -23.21
C ALA A 812 3.18 21.18 -23.59
N GLN A 813 2.29 21.64 -24.48
CA GLN A 813 2.26 23.04 -24.88
C GLN A 813 1.74 23.99 -23.80
N ILE A 814 0.70 23.59 -23.04
CA ILE A 814 0.23 24.34 -21.87
C ILE A 814 1.38 24.51 -20.87
N ASN A 815 2.07 23.41 -20.54
CA ASN A 815 3.19 23.45 -19.61
C ASN A 815 4.32 24.35 -20.12
N ALA A 816 4.70 24.25 -21.39
CA ALA A 816 5.74 25.11 -21.98
C ALA A 816 5.34 26.59 -21.97
N HIS A 817 4.08 26.90 -22.32
CA HIS A 817 3.57 28.26 -22.37
C HIS A 817 3.55 28.93 -20.98
N PHE A 818 3.15 28.19 -19.94
CA PHE A 818 3.06 28.72 -18.58
C PHE A 818 4.34 28.55 -17.74
N ALA A 819 5.31 27.74 -18.20
CA ALA A 819 6.63 27.63 -17.56
C ALA A 819 7.33 28.99 -17.42
N GLN A 820 7.17 29.88 -18.39
CA GLN A 820 7.80 31.20 -18.35
C GLN A 820 6.89 32.30 -17.80
N ARG A 821 5.57 32.08 -17.74
CA ARG A 821 4.53 33.09 -17.45
C ARG A 821 3.79 32.85 -16.14
N HIS A 822 4.56 32.62 -15.09
CA HIS A 822 4.05 32.52 -13.72
C HIS A 822 4.95 33.31 -12.78
N ASP A 823 4.39 33.89 -11.73
CA ASP A 823 5.17 34.52 -10.67
C ASP A 823 4.79 33.91 -9.32
N TYR A 824 5.74 33.97 -8.40
CA TYR A 824 5.54 33.55 -7.01
C TYR A 824 5.05 34.75 -6.21
N LEU A 825 3.80 34.69 -5.76
CA LEU A 825 3.25 35.67 -4.84
C LEU A 825 3.43 35.19 -3.40
N PRO A 826 4.14 35.94 -2.54
CA PRO A 826 4.18 35.63 -1.12
C PRO A 826 2.79 35.84 -0.52
N LEU A 827 2.31 34.85 0.22
CA LEU A 827 1.11 34.94 1.02
C LEU A 827 1.47 35.56 2.37
N ASN A 828 0.54 36.29 2.98
CA ASN A 828 0.72 36.92 4.30
C ASN A 828 0.58 35.92 5.45
N PHE A 829 1.20 34.75 5.32
CA PHE A 829 1.29 33.75 6.37
C PHE A 829 2.51 32.81 6.21
N GLN A 830 2.94 32.23 7.33
CA GLN A 830 4.13 31.38 7.43
C GLN A 830 3.72 30.01 7.97
N ALA A 831 4.01 28.95 7.23
CA ALA A 831 3.72 27.60 7.68
C ALA A 831 4.95 26.98 8.37
N SER A 832 4.72 26.20 9.42
CA SER A 832 5.74 25.29 9.92
C SER A 832 6.22 24.35 8.83
N THR A 833 7.54 24.23 8.75
CA THR A 833 8.22 23.33 7.81
C THR A 833 8.59 22.04 8.53
N SER A 834 9.25 21.12 7.84
CA SER A 834 9.79 19.91 8.48
C SER A 834 10.79 20.24 9.61
N VAL A 835 11.44 21.42 9.56
CA VAL A 835 12.54 21.83 10.47
C VAL A 835 12.23 23.04 11.35
N PHE A 836 11.30 23.90 10.95
CA PHE A 836 11.03 25.18 11.62
C PHE A 836 9.58 25.27 12.07
N ASP A 837 9.38 25.66 13.32
CA ASP A 837 8.08 25.98 13.92
C ASP A 837 7.81 27.48 13.77
N SER A 838 6.85 27.85 12.89
CA SER A 838 6.54 29.26 12.62
C SER A 838 5.82 29.94 13.78
N THR A 839 5.12 29.18 14.63
CA THR A 839 4.38 29.69 15.80
C THR A 839 5.35 30.02 16.94
N ALA A 840 6.25 29.10 17.27
CA ALA A 840 7.29 29.30 18.27
C ALA A 840 8.47 30.14 17.76
N ARG A 841 8.56 30.35 16.44
CA ARG A 841 9.69 30.96 15.73
C ARG A 841 11.02 30.29 16.08
N GLN A 842 11.02 28.96 16.14
CA GLN A 842 12.17 28.15 16.56
C GLN A 842 12.35 26.92 15.68
N PHE A 843 13.59 26.46 15.56
CA PHE A 843 13.87 25.18 14.93
C PHE A 843 13.56 24.00 15.84
N ARG A 844 13.11 22.89 15.24
CA ARG A 844 12.78 21.65 15.96
C ARG A 844 14.04 21.01 16.55
N GLU A 845 13.88 20.26 17.64
CA GLU A 845 14.98 19.51 18.25
C GLU A 845 15.43 18.33 17.38
N GLU A 846 14.46 17.67 16.74
CA GLU A 846 14.68 16.48 15.95
C GLU A 846 13.70 16.36 14.78
N ILE A 847 14.16 15.74 13.70
CA ILE A 847 13.34 15.39 12.52
C ILE A 847 13.40 13.90 12.24
N SER A 848 12.44 13.41 11.46
CA SER A 848 12.50 12.03 10.93
C SER A 848 13.75 11.83 10.09
N ALA A 849 14.45 10.70 10.27
CA ALA A 849 15.59 10.34 9.46
C ALA A 849 15.21 10.04 8.00
N GLU A 850 13.97 9.60 7.75
CA GLU A 850 13.49 9.19 6.41
C GLU A 850 13.39 10.37 5.43
N ILE A 851 13.18 11.58 5.93
CA ILE A 851 13.10 12.79 5.10
C ILE A 851 14.48 13.36 4.75
N LEU A 852 15.55 12.85 5.36
CA LEU A 852 16.93 13.26 5.08
C LEU A 852 17.61 12.38 4.03
N GLY A 853 17.55 11.06 4.21
CA GLY A 853 18.20 10.14 3.29
C GLY A 853 17.90 8.68 3.62
N LYS A 854 17.79 7.87 2.57
CA LYS A 854 17.51 6.43 2.69
C LYS A 854 18.70 5.64 3.23
N ASN A 855 19.92 6.04 2.88
CA ASN A 855 21.16 5.36 3.27
C ASN A 855 21.71 5.95 4.57
N VAL A 856 22.51 5.15 5.28
CA VAL A 856 23.06 5.47 6.59
C VAL A 856 24.55 5.19 6.62
N ASP A 857 25.31 6.12 7.17
CA ASP A 857 26.69 5.91 7.56
C ASP A 857 26.83 6.16 9.07
N GLU A 858 27.00 5.05 9.81
CA GLU A 858 27.13 5.03 11.28
C GLU A 858 28.55 5.43 11.75
N ASN A 859 29.53 5.49 10.83
CA ASN A 859 30.95 5.76 11.12
C ASN A 859 31.41 7.14 10.63
N ALA A 860 30.48 7.99 10.19
CA ALA A 860 30.79 9.32 9.70
C ALA A 860 31.44 10.19 10.79
N ILE A 861 32.44 10.97 10.39
CA ILE A 861 33.11 11.93 11.26
C ILE A 861 32.14 13.07 11.56
N ASP A 862 32.02 13.42 12.85
CA ASP A 862 31.15 14.50 13.29
C ASP A 862 31.80 15.86 13.02
N ASP A 863 31.36 16.56 11.98
CA ASP A 863 31.76 17.94 11.70
C ASP A 863 30.84 18.91 12.47
N PRO A 864 31.36 19.78 13.35
CA PRO A 864 30.56 20.71 14.13
C PRO A 864 29.79 21.75 13.29
N ARG A 865 30.17 21.96 12.02
CA ARG A 865 29.51 22.86 11.06
C ARG A 865 28.30 22.23 10.37
N SER A 866 28.08 20.92 10.55
CA SER A 866 26.95 20.19 9.97
C SER A 866 25.61 20.67 10.53
N LEU A 867 24.53 20.63 9.74
CA LEU A 867 23.18 20.91 10.24
C LEU A 867 22.65 19.88 11.28
N TYR A 868 23.31 18.72 11.39
CA TYR A 868 22.85 17.59 12.20
C TYR A 868 23.92 17.06 13.14
N GLN A 869 23.48 16.44 14.23
CA GLN A 869 24.38 15.64 15.08
C GLN A 869 24.69 14.31 14.37
N ILE A 870 25.97 14.02 14.17
CA ILE A 870 26.48 12.83 13.47
C ILE A 870 27.36 12.06 14.46
N PRO A 871 27.43 10.71 14.40
CA PRO A 871 26.62 9.80 13.58
C PRO A 871 25.17 9.60 14.09
N PRO A 872 24.23 9.13 13.23
CA PRO A 872 24.45 8.68 11.85
C PRO A 872 24.34 9.79 10.80
N LEU A 873 25.19 9.74 9.77
CA LEU A 873 25.03 10.54 8.55
C LEU A 873 24.02 9.88 7.61
N ARG A 874 23.13 10.67 7.00
CA ARG A 874 22.08 10.20 6.08
C ARG A 874 22.29 10.76 4.68
N TYR A 875 22.12 9.93 3.67
CA TYR A 875 22.27 10.33 2.26
C TYR A 875 21.33 9.53 1.33
N ASP A 876 21.02 10.03 0.13
CA ASP A 876 20.22 9.35 -0.90
C ASP A 876 21.09 8.77 -2.04
N SER A 877 22.23 9.38 -2.35
CA SER A 877 23.14 8.97 -3.44
C SER A 877 24.61 8.88 -3.02
N VAL A 878 25.34 7.89 -3.54
CA VAL A 878 26.79 7.72 -3.28
C VAL A 878 27.60 8.79 -4.04
N ASP A 879 27.09 9.31 -5.15
CA ASP A 879 27.66 10.41 -5.92
C ASP A 879 26.51 11.29 -6.46
N PRO A 880 26.56 12.63 -6.32
CA PRO A 880 27.58 13.45 -5.66
C PRO A 880 27.39 13.68 -4.16
N GLU A 881 26.29 13.22 -3.58
CA GLU A 881 25.84 13.66 -2.25
C GLU A 881 26.72 13.22 -1.09
N LEU A 882 27.12 11.94 -1.03
CA LEU A 882 27.97 11.42 0.05
C LEU A 882 29.34 12.13 0.10
N PRO A 883 30.05 12.36 -1.03
CA PRO A 883 31.24 13.20 -1.08
C PRO A 883 31.01 14.61 -0.53
N LEU A 884 29.90 15.28 -0.88
CA LEU A 884 29.59 16.63 -0.41
C LEU A 884 29.40 16.70 1.11
N LEU A 885 28.85 15.66 1.73
CA LEU A 885 28.63 15.60 3.17
C LEU A 885 29.90 15.27 3.97
N LYS A 886 30.89 14.64 3.33
CA LYS A 886 32.17 14.24 3.95
C LYS A 886 33.34 15.16 3.62
N TYR A 887 33.11 16.17 2.79
CA TYR A 887 34.17 17.07 2.35
C TYR A 887 34.60 18.03 3.46
N ASP A 888 35.91 18.25 3.58
CA ASP A 888 36.45 19.24 4.52
C ASP A 888 36.44 20.63 3.86
N TYR A 889 35.39 21.39 4.14
CA TYR A 889 35.20 22.73 3.57
C TYR A 889 36.16 23.76 4.19
N PRO A 890 36.52 24.83 3.45
CA PRO A 890 37.25 25.97 3.98
C PRO A 890 36.53 26.62 5.19
N GLN A 891 37.27 27.33 6.06
CA GLN A 891 36.70 27.95 7.26
C GLN A 891 35.61 29.00 6.97
N GLN A 892 35.61 29.58 5.76
CA GLN A 892 34.59 30.51 5.30
C GLN A 892 33.20 29.86 5.16
N VAL A 893 33.12 28.52 5.10
CA VAL A 893 31.85 27.80 5.15
C VAL A 893 31.52 27.55 6.62
N SER A 894 30.62 28.35 7.18
CA SER A 894 30.30 28.29 8.61
C SER A 894 29.28 27.19 8.93
N VAL A 895 28.36 26.91 8.00
CA VAL A 895 27.30 25.91 8.12
C VAL A 895 27.09 25.23 6.78
N PHE A 896 26.94 23.91 6.80
CA PHE A 896 26.54 23.15 5.63
C PHE A 896 25.68 21.94 6.00
N GLY A 897 24.88 21.48 5.06
CA GLY A 897 24.19 20.21 5.21
C GLY A 897 23.10 19.99 4.19
N LYS A 898 22.60 18.76 4.19
CA LYS A 898 21.45 18.37 3.38
C LYS A 898 20.17 18.99 3.95
N LEU A 899 19.30 19.49 3.08
CA LEU A 899 17.97 19.92 3.44
C LEU A 899 17.00 18.73 3.48
N PRO A 900 16.12 18.63 4.48
CA PRO A 900 15.11 17.59 4.48
C PRO A 900 14.10 17.79 3.36
N LYS A 901 13.52 16.68 2.89
CA LYS A 901 12.39 16.73 1.97
C LYS A 901 11.29 17.62 2.54
N ARG A 902 10.71 18.45 1.67
CA ARG A 902 9.63 19.40 2.00
C ARG A 902 10.04 20.47 3.03
N ALA A 903 11.32 20.85 3.10
CA ALA A 903 11.77 21.93 3.97
C ALA A 903 11.34 23.33 3.47
N ILE A 904 11.47 23.63 2.17
CA ILE A 904 11.09 24.93 1.59
C ILE A 904 9.75 24.86 0.85
N GLN A 905 9.44 23.71 0.23
CA GLN A 905 8.17 23.45 -0.48
C GLN A 905 7.82 24.50 -1.56
N ILE A 906 8.75 24.79 -2.46
CA ILE A 906 8.57 25.69 -3.60
C ILE A 906 7.49 25.09 -4.54
N PRO A 907 6.36 25.77 -4.79
CA PRO A 907 5.32 25.26 -5.67
C PRO A 907 5.80 25.09 -7.12
N LYS A 908 5.43 23.98 -7.76
CA LYS A 908 5.69 23.73 -9.18
C LYS A 908 4.49 24.11 -10.03
N TYR A 909 4.71 24.69 -11.20
CA TYR A 909 3.62 25.07 -12.11
C TYR A 909 2.86 23.88 -12.71
N THR A 910 3.45 22.69 -12.70
CA THR A 910 2.81 21.42 -13.08
C THR A 910 2.11 20.71 -11.91
N GLY A 911 2.03 21.33 -10.73
CA GLY A 911 1.49 20.73 -9.50
C GLY A 911 2.56 20.08 -8.60
N GLY A 912 2.29 20.08 -7.29
CA GLY A 912 3.23 19.64 -6.25
C GLY A 912 4.25 20.71 -5.84
N SER A 913 5.26 20.31 -5.06
CA SER A 913 6.33 21.22 -4.60
C SER A 913 7.72 20.57 -4.71
N THR A 914 8.76 21.40 -4.60
CA THR A 914 10.16 20.99 -4.60
C THR A 914 10.95 21.66 -3.47
N THR A 915 12.13 21.12 -3.14
CA THR A 915 13.07 21.67 -2.16
C THR A 915 14.48 21.32 -2.63
N PRO A 916 15.43 22.27 -2.67
CA PRO A 916 16.83 21.99 -3.00
C PRO A 916 17.45 20.95 -2.07
N ASP A 917 18.47 20.25 -2.55
CA ASP A 917 19.13 19.20 -1.78
C ASP A 917 20.04 19.73 -0.67
N PHE A 918 20.78 20.81 -0.91
CA PHE A 918 21.78 21.31 0.04
C PHE A 918 21.67 22.81 0.29
N VAL A 919 22.16 23.21 1.47
CA VAL A 919 22.40 24.61 1.83
C VAL A 919 23.80 24.78 2.40
N TYR A 920 24.43 25.89 2.05
CA TYR A 920 25.72 26.34 2.58
C TYR A 920 25.61 27.80 2.99
N ARG A 921 26.11 28.15 4.18
CA ARG A 921 26.35 29.54 4.60
C ARG A 921 27.82 29.86 4.39
N ILE A 922 28.10 30.81 3.50
CA ILE A 922 29.44 31.22 3.10
C ILE A 922 29.67 32.65 3.56
N GLU A 923 30.72 32.87 4.35
CA GLU A 923 31.13 34.19 4.81
C GLU A 923 32.01 34.87 3.76
N ARG A 924 31.57 36.01 3.23
CA ARG A 924 32.36 36.85 2.31
C ARG A 924 33.19 37.88 3.08
N GLN A 925 34.21 38.39 2.40
CA GLN A 925 35.16 39.37 2.97
C GLN A 925 34.52 40.74 3.29
N ASP A 926 33.34 41.04 2.75
CA ASP A 926 32.57 42.28 2.92
C ASP A 926 31.54 42.23 4.08
N ALA A 927 31.61 41.19 4.93
CA ALA A 927 30.77 40.93 6.10
C ALA A 927 29.33 40.43 5.84
N ASP A 928 28.88 40.38 4.59
CA ASP A 928 27.58 39.77 4.24
C ASP A 928 27.72 38.28 3.95
N SER A 929 26.92 37.46 4.63
CA SER A 929 26.87 36.00 4.40
C SER A 929 26.02 35.68 3.17
N VAL A 930 26.49 34.78 2.32
CA VAL A 930 25.74 34.25 1.17
C VAL A 930 25.25 32.86 1.47
N TYR A 931 23.99 32.62 1.13
CA TYR A 931 23.37 31.31 1.27
C TYR A 931 23.31 30.64 -0.10
N LEU A 932 24.17 29.64 -0.30
CA LEU A 932 24.19 28.85 -1.53
C LEU A 932 23.26 27.65 -1.36
N LEU A 933 22.27 27.55 -2.25
CA LEU A 933 21.35 26.43 -2.36
C LEU A 933 21.78 25.60 -3.56
N VAL A 934 21.95 24.29 -3.37
CA VAL A 934 22.41 23.39 -4.43
C VAL A 934 21.39 22.29 -4.65
N GLU A 935 20.96 22.13 -5.90
CA GLU A 935 20.24 20.95 -6.36
C GLU A 935 21.24 19.98 -6.99
N THR A 936 21.30 18.75 -6.48
CA THR A 936 22.19 17.72 -7.00
C THR A 936 21.45 16.81 -7.97
N LYS A 937 22.09 16.47 -9.08
CA LYS A 937 21.54 15.57 -10.11
C LYS A 937 22.57 14.52 -10.51
N ALA A 938 22.09 13.32 -10.83
CA ALA A 938 22.90 12.35 -11.57
C ALA A 938 22.99 12.77 -13.05
N GLU A 939 24.02 12.32 -13.78
CA GLU A 939 24.31 12.77 -15.16
C GLU A 939 23.14 12.63 -16.17
N ASN A 940 22.14 11.80 -15.89
CA ASN A 940 21.01 11.55 -16.81
C ASN A 940 19.71 12.19 -16.32
N MET A 941 19.45 13.42 -16.78
CA MET A 941 18.23 14.19 -16.48
C MET A 941 16.95 13.51 -16.99
N ARG A 942 15.91 13.42 -16.15
CA ARG A 942 14.54 13.07 -16.58
C ARG A 942 13.83 14.31 -17.12
N VAL A 943 12.86 14.13 -18.01
CA VAL A 943 12.03 15.24 -18.56
C VAL A 943 11.37 16.10 -17.46
N GLY A 944 11.08 15.51 -16.29
CA GLY A 944 10.52 16.23 -15.14
C GLY A 944 11.55 17.00 -14.28
N ASP A 945 12.84 16.74 -14.43
CA ASP A 945 13.89 17.40 -13.62
C ASP A 945 14.11 18.86 -14.06
N GLN A 946 13.93 19.15 -15.35
CA GLN A 946 14.00 20.53 -15.86
C GLN A 946 12.96 21.44 -15.20
N VAL A 947 11.74 20.93 -14.98
CA VAL A 947 10.65 21.66 -14.31
C VAL A 947 11.05 22.05 -12.88
N ILE A 948 11.76 21.16 -12.18
CA ILE A 948 12.25 21.41 -10.81
C ILE A 948 13.29 22.52 -10.83
N LEU A 949 14.28 22.41 -11.72
CA LEU A 949 15.36 23.39 -11.84
C LEU A 949 14.83 24.77 -12.22
N ASP A 950 13.93 24.85 -13.20
CA ASP A 950 13.33 26.11 -13.65
C ASP A 950 12.51 26.77 -12.52
N ALA A 951 11.72 25.98 -11.78
CA ALA A 951 10.95 26.46 -10.64
C ALA A 951 11.84 26.99 -9.51
N GLN A 952 12.86 26.22 -9.13
CA GLN A 952 13.82 26.62 -8.09
C GLN A 952 14.60 27.87 -8.51
N ARG A 953 15.16 27.90 -9.73
CA ARG A 953 15.91 29.04 -10.27
C ARG A 953 15.06 30.31 -10.24
N LYS A 954 13.83 30.25 -10.78
CA LYS A 954 12.93 31.40 -10.81
C LYS A 954 12.53 31.89 -9.41
N PHE A 955 12.34 30.96 -8.47
CA PHE A 955 12.04 31.27 -7.08
C PHE A 955 13.22 31.99 -6.38
N PHE A 956 14.44 31.47 -6.50
CA PHE A 956 15.61 32.09 -5.88
C PHE A 956 16.03 33.40 -6.57
N ASP A 957 15.82 33.53 -7.89
CA ASP A 957 15.99 34.80 -8.62
C ASP A 957 15.02 35.87 -8.11
N MET A 958 13.77 35.51 -7.82
CA MET A 958 12.80 36.42 -7.21
C MET A 958 13.30 36.90 -5.83
N LEU A 959 13.78 36.00 -4.98
CA LEU A 959 14.32 36.37 -3.66
C LEU A 959 15.56 37.28 -3.79
N ARG A 960 16.45 37.00 -4.76
CA ARG A 960 17.60 37.86 -5.06
C ARG A 960 17.17 39.27 -5.47
N ARG A 961 16.14 39.39 -6.33
CA ARG A 961 15.56 40.69 -6.72
C ARG A 961 14.93 41.45 -5.54
N GLN A 962 14.59 40.74 -4.47
CA GLN A 962 14.12 41.32 -3.20
C GLN A 962 15.28 41.64 -2.22
N ASN A 963 16.52 41.68 -2.71
CA ASN A 963 17.75 41.92 -1.94
C ASN A 963 18.02 40.87 -0.84
N ILE A 964 17.60 39.62 -1.06
CA ILE A 964 17.96 38.49 -0.19
C ILE A 964 19.23 37.85 -0.76
N ASN A 965 20.25 37.65 0.07
CA ASN A 965 21.58 37.18 -0.34
C ASN A 965 21.64 35.65 -0.58
N VAL A 966 20.87 35.18 -1.56
CA VAL A 966 20.75 33.76 -1.94
C VAL A 966 21.31 33.49 -3.34
N GLU A 967 22.09 32.43 -3.43
CA GLU A 967 22.65 31.88 -4.67
C GLU A 967 22.07 30.49 -4.92
N PHE A 968 21.75 30.17 -6.17
CA PHE A 968 21.26 28.85 -6.56
C PHE A 968 22.18 28.24 -7.61
N ALA A 969 22.63 27.01 -7.36
CA ALA A 969 23.47 26.27 -8.28
C ALA A 969 22.91 24.87 -8.53
N GLU A 970 23.15 24.38 -9.74
CA GLU A 970 22.91 23.00 -10.13
C GLU A 970 24.26 22.28 -10.16
N ALA A 971 24.31 21.06 -9.63
CA ALA A 971 25.52 20.27 -9.65
C ALA A 971 25.26 18.82 -10.06
N THR A 972 26.01 18.37 -11.06
CA THR A 972 26.07 16.95 -11.47
C THR A 972 27.21 16.18 -10.82
N SER A 973 28.13 16.87 -10.16
CA SER A 973 29.29 16.28 -9.49
C SER A 973 29.72 17.11 -8.27
N ALA A 974 30.33 16.47 -7.27
CA ALA A 974 30.83 17.17 -6.09
C ALA A 974 31.90 18.25 -6.41
N PRO A 975 32.85 18.01 -7.33
CA PRO A 975 33.82 19.03 -7.76
C PRO A 975 33.19 20.33 -8.29
N ALA A 976 32.04 20.25 -8.97
CA ALA A 976 31.34 21.43 -9.47
C ALA A 976 30.84 22.32 -8.31
N VAL A 977 30.35 21.71 -7.24
CA VAL A 977 29.94 22.43 -6.02
C VAL A 977 31.15 23.09 -5.36
N PHE A 978 32.26 22.36 -5.24
CA PHE A 978 33.49 22.90 -4.63
C PHE A 978 34.01 24.12 -5.41
N SER A 979 33.99 24.06 -6.74
CA SER A 979 34.37 25.21 -7.58
C SER A 979 33.43 26.39 -7.39
N THR A 980 32.13 26.15 -7.22
CA THR A 980 31.13 27.21 -6.99
C THR A 980 31.34 27.88 -5.64
N ILE A 981 31.56 27.10 -4.58
CA ILE A 981 31.87 27.60 -3.23
C ILE A 981 33.14 28.46 -3.27
N ASN A 982 34.22 27.98 -3.89
CA ASN A 982 35.47 28.73 -3.99
C ASN A 982 35.29 30.04 -4.77
N GLY A 983 34.52 30.04 -5.87
CA GLY A 983 34.20 31.26 -6.63
C GLY A 983 33.46 32.31 -5.79
N LEU A 984 32.50 31.87 -4.96
CA LEU A 984 31.75 32.74 -4.06
C LEU A 984 32.61 33.31 -2.92
N ILE A 985 33.59 32.55 -2.42
CA ILE A 985 34.58 33.01 -1.44
C ILE A 985 35.50 34.08 -2.04
N GLU A 986 35.92 33.89 -3.30
CA GLU A 986 36.79 34.83 -4.03
C GLU A 986 36.07 36.09 -4.55
N GLY A 987 34.76 36.20 -4.36
CA GLY A 987 33.96 37.33 -4.85
C GLY A 987 33.75 37.36 -6.38
N LYS A 988 34.00 36.23 -7.06
CA LYS A 988 33.70 36.07 -8.50
C LYS A 988 32.22 35.71 -8.66
N VAL A 989 31.38 36.71 -8.87
CA VAL A 989 29.97 36.50 -9.24
C VAL A 989 29.92 36.25 -10.75
N ASN A 990 29.28 35.15 -11.18
CA ASN A 990 28.91 34.91 -12.57
C ASN A 990 27.63 35.67 -12.92
#